data_AF-A0A1H2U8E9-F1
#
_entry.id   AF-A0A1H2U8E9-F1
#
_cell.length_a   1.000
_cell.length_b   1.000
_cell.length_c   1.000
_cell.angle_alpha   90.00
_cell.angle_beta   90.00
_cell.angle_gamma   90.00
#
_symmetry.space_group_name_H-M   'P 1'
#
loop_
_entity.id
_entity.type
_entity.pdbx_description
1 polymer ?
#
loop_
_entity_poly.entity_id
_entity_poly.type
_entity_poly.pdbx_seq_one_letter_code
_entity_poly.pdbx_strand_id
1 'polypeptide(L)'
;MEEALEILWTYARREPLDSNGETIVPTINNSIAAIRIIMRLEGWAMGSEKRKGSSEKRATHDLPASKRRGEWQFAQSQFAQSQFAQSQYPQSQYAQSQNTQHNTNNNTNNHNEGELPNMGELPFAPTPAQHHFAQTKFAEPDTTNNDNDDEYIEGELPFPPTYAQSQYPQPNISHNSYHTAGASLQLVPQENLLSFTRHTLPAFAPAPFHIAYYEVLTRFAMGEIKKLMITMPPQHGKSEGATRRLPAFVLGQDPDKRIAIVSYNAIKARKFNRELQRIMDDDRYYELFPQTLLAGQASYQEQGRRSRNYARNSDECEIVGYQGSFKTIGVGGSLTGEPVDMLIMDDLYKDASSAWSPVIRQNVADWYDTVASTRLHNDSQQLLVFTRWHMEDLAGRLLEQEGVYDPIENPQGWLLVSFPAIQNRPPSEQDPRVEGEPLWPERHSLEKLLEIKGRSPTVFESLYQQNPQPSQGLMYEEFNCYTDLPSRSYSVAYIDAADSGADYLCALFYKEAEDGNYITDVLYTKDPMEVTETTLTYMLQQHQVERCHIESNNGGNLFVSNLQQRSWDTGNRLTRFNPFHQNQNKTARIFAASASVQKLIKMPLDWKKRFPKFARDLTGYLRVGANVHDDAPDALTGSIECRQPPKRVSVAEMFGRI
;
A
#
# COMPACT_ATOMS: atom_id res chain seq x y z
N MET A 1 0.95 -38.41 20.95
CA MET A 1 1.41 -37.11 20.41
C MET A 1 1.38 -37.14 18.88
N GLU A 2 1.90 -38.20 18.26
CA GLU A 2 1.81 -38.43 16.80
C GLU A 2 0.36 -38.46 16.28
N GLU A 3 -0.56 -39.15 16.97
CA GLU A 3 -1.99 -39.20 16.58
C GLU A 3 -2.68 -37.82 16.60
N ALA A 4 -2.26 -36.93 17.51
CA ALA A 4 -2.79 -35.57 17.56
C ALA A 4 -2.20 -34.68 16.43
N LEU A 5 -0.94 -34.93 16.06
CA LEU A 5 -0.29 -34.27 14.92
C LEU A 5 -0.90 -34.71 13.60
N GLU A 6 -1.19 -36.01 13.44
CA GLU A 6 -1.94 -36.57 12.31
C GLU A 6 -3.29 -35.87 12.14
N ILE A 7 -4.10 -35.79 13.20
CA ILE A 7 -5.40 -35.09 13.17
C ILE A 7 -5.21 -33.62 12.79
N LEU A 8 -4.23 -32.91 13.38
CA LEU A 8 -3.95 -31.52 13.02
C LEU A 8 -3.54 -31.38 11.54
N TRP A 9 -2.76 -32.30 11.01
CA TRP A 9 -2.39 -32.32 9.59
C TRP A 9 -3.59 -32.64 8.70
N THR A 10 -4.54 -33.47 9.13
CA THR A 10 -5.83 -33.68 8.44
C THR A 10 -6.68 -32.41 8.43
N TYR A 11 -6.72 -31.67 9.55
CA TYR A 11 -7.35 -30.36 9.64
C TYR A 11 -6.65 -29.31 8.74
N ALA A 12 -5.32 -29.33 8.67
CA ALA A 12 -4.54 -28.45 7.81
C ALA A 12 -4.78 -28.73 6.32
N ARG A 13 -4.93 -30.01 5.94
CA ARG A 13 -5.22 -30.47 4.57
C ARG A 13 -6.69 -30.38 4.18
N ARG A 14 -7.58 -30.04 5.12
CA ARG A 14 -9.05 -30.00 4.94
C ARG A 14 -9.63 -31.32 4.46
N GLU A 15 -8.98 -32.41 4.86
CA GLU A 15 -9.47 -33.75 4.58
C GLU A 15 -10.72 -34.02 5.45
N PRO A 16 -11.76 -34.67 4.91
CA PRO A 16 -12.95 -35.02 5.67
C PRO A 16 -12.59 -35.94 6.84
N LEU A 17 -13.14 -35.64 8.02
CA LEU A 17 -12.91 -36.39 9.24
C LEU A 17 -14.23 -36.95 9.77
N ASP A 18 -14.23 -38.20 10.18
CA ASP A 18 -15.36 -38.77 10.90
C ASP A 18 -15.27 -38.34 12.37
N SER A 19 -16.25 -37.56 12.83
CA SER A 19 -16.39 -37.15 14.21
C SER A 19 -17.74 -37.61 14.72
N ASN A 20 -17.73 -38.67 15.56
CA ASN A 20 -18.94 -39.26 16.15
C ASN A 20 -20.00 -39.70 15.12
N GLY A 21 -19.59 -40.19 13.94
CA GLY A 21 -20.49 -40.70 12.91
C GLY A 21 -20.94 -39.65 11.89
N GLU A 22 -20.45 -38.41 11.99
CA GLU A 22 -20.65 -37.36 11.00
C GLU A 22 -19.33 -37.00 10.33
N THR A 23 -19.34 -36.95 8.99
CA THR A 23 -18.19 -36.49 8.21
C THR A 23 -18.13 -34.96 8.23
N ILE A 24 -17.16 -34.42 8.97
CA ILE A 24 -16.92 -32.98 9.09
C ILE A 24 -15.76 -32.59 8.17
N VAL A 25 -15.98 -31.61 7.30
CA VAL A 25 -14.92 -31.01 6.49
C VAL A 25 -14.39 -29.75 7.18
N PRO A 26 -13.09 -29.67 7.52
CA PRO A 26 -12.51 -28.50 8.19
C PRO A 26 -12.69 -27.20 7.39
N THR A 27 -13.16 -26.15 8.09
CA THR A 27 -13.22 -24.80 7.53
C THR A 27 -11.81 -24.21 7.39
N ILE A 28 -11.66 -23.17 6.56
CA ILE A 28 -10.38 -22.47 6.36
C ILE A 28 -9.79 -21.97 7.69
N ASN A 29 -10.64 -21.47 8.60
CA ASN A 29 -10.20 -20.99 9.91
C ASN A 29 -9.66 -22.14 10.79
N ASN A 30 -10.25 -23.31 10.71
CA ASN A 30 -9.80 -24.50 11.44
C ASN A 30 -8.43 -24.97 10.90
N SER A 31 -8.21 -24.92 9.59
CA SER A 31 -6.92 -25.25 8.97
C SER A 31 -5.82 -24.26 9.36
N ILE A 32 -6.12 -22.97 9.40
CA ILE A 32 -5.17 -21.94 9.87
C ILE A 32 -4.80 -22.16 11.34
N ALA A 33 -5.79 -22.48 12.18
CA ALA A 33 -5.55 -22.79 13.59
C ALA A 33 -4.68 -24.04 13.74
N ALA A 34 -4.97 -25.10 12.97
CA ALA A 34 -4.19 -26.34 12.99
C ALA A 34 -2.74 -26.13 12.57
N ILE A 35 -2.49 -25.40 11.47
CA ILE A 35 -1.14 -25.04 11.01
C ILE A 35 -0.37 -24.26 12.08
N ARG A 36 -1.01 -23.30 12.75
CA ARG A 36 -0.36 -22.54 13.85
C ARG A 36 0.02 -23.40 15.04
N ILE A 37 -0.79 -24.42 15.35
CA ILE A 37 -0.51 -25.36 16.44
C ILE A 37 0.62 -26.31 16.03
N ILE A 38 0.61 -26.84 14.80
CA ILE A 38 1.68 -27.67 14.23
C ILE A 38 3.01 -26.91 14.26
N MET A 39 3.04 -25.66 13.78
CA MET A 39 4.25 -24.83 13.80
C MET A 39 4.82 -24.62 15.21
N ARG A 40 3.96 -24.58 16.24
CA ARG A 40 4.40 -24.51 17.64
C ARG A 40 4.89 -25.85 18.19
N LEU A 41 4.24 -26.95 17.80
CA LEU A 41 4.60 -28.31 18.24
C LEU A 41 5.87 -28.83 17.56
N GLU A 42 6.07 -28.53 16.29
CA GLU A 42 7.26 -28.92 15.51
C GLU A 42 8.45 -27.95 15.68
N GLY A 43 8.27 -26.88 16.48
CA GLY A 43 9.35 -25.94 16.81
C GLY A 43 9.76 -25.00 15.68
N TRP A 44 8.91 -24.81 14.67
CA TRP A 44 9.19 -23.97 13.49
C TRP A 44 9.16 -22.46 13.77
N ALA A 45 8.85 -22.07 15.01
CA ALA A 45 8.97 -20.71 15.50
C ALA A 45 10.28 -20.50 16.29
N MET A 46 11.42 -20.41 15.60
CA MET A 46 12.64 -19.83 16.17
C MET A 46 13.20 -18.75 15.25
N GLY A 47 12.79 -17.51 15.52
CA GLY A 47 13.31 -16.34 14.83
C GLY A 47 12.79 -15.00 15.32
N SER A 48 12.36 -14.86 16.59
CA SER A 48 12.24 -13.54 17.27
C SER A 48 11.77 -13.62 18.73
N GLU A 49 12.22 -14.60 19.52
CA GLU A 49 11.97 -14.58 20.98
C GLU A 49 13.25 -14.89 21.76
N LYS A 50 14.10 -13.87 21.91
CA LYS A 50 15.00 -13.76 23.06
C LYS A 50 15.05 -12.32 23.54
N ARG A 51 14.26 -12.01 24.58
CA ARG A 51 14.70 -11.44 25.88
C ARG A 51 13.55 -10.81 26.66
N LYS A 52 13.14 -11.50 27.73
CA LYS A 52 12.65 -11.03 29.05
C LYS A 52 12.08 -12.29 29.73
N GLY A 53 12.50 -12.81 30.87
CA GLY A 53 13.54 -12.51 31.85
C GLY A 53 13.23 -13.39 33.07
N SER A 54 14.22 -13.84 33.82
CA SER A 54 14.01 -14.20 35.23
C SER A 54 15.34 -14.21 35.98
N SER A 55 15.35 -13.41 37.04
CA SER A 55 16.38 -13.24 38.04
C SER A 55 16.35 -14.38 39.05
N GLU A 56 17.50 -14.97 39.36
CA GLU A 56 17.71 -15.64 40.65
C GLU A 56 19.13 -15.37 41.19
N LYS A 57 19.16 -15.06 42.48
CA LYS A 57 20.30 -14.58 43.26
C LYS A 57 21.31 -15.71 43.53
N ARG A 58 22.62 -15.41 43.44
CA ARG A 58 23.62 -15.78 44.47
C ARG A 58 24.97 -15.09 44.25
N ALA A 59 25.58 -14.73 45.37
CA ALA A 59 26.74 -13.86 45.56
C ALA A 59 28.09 -14.53 45.24
N THR A 60 29.13 -13.72 44.92
CA THR A 60 30.32 -13.40 45.77
C THR A 60 31.50 -12.86 44.94
N HIS A 61 32.12 -11.76 45.41
CA HIS A 61 33.56 -11.35 45.40
C HIS A 61 34.37 -11.35 44.06
N ASP A 62 35.31 -10.46 43.70
CA ASP A 62 36.12 -9.40 44.35
C ASP A 62 36.73 -8.45 43.27
N LEU A 63 37.30 -7.32 43.72
CA LEU A 63 37.94 -6.16 43.04
C LEU A 63 39.27 -6.47 42.26
N PRO A 64 40.10 -5.49 41.79
CA PRO A 64 39.92 -4.55 40.67
C PRO A 64 41.17 -4.38 39.73
N ALA A 65 40.97 -3.62 38.64
CA ALA A 65 41.88 -2.82 37.77
C ALA A 65 43.44 -2.96 37.81
N SER A 66 44.10 -2.97 36.63
CA SER A 66 45.13 -1.97 36.22
C SER A 66 45.79 -2.22 34.84
N LYS A 67 46.09 -1.10 34.12
CA LYS A 67 47.31 -0.75 33.33
C LYS A 67 47.85 -1.78 32.29
N ARG A 68 48.37 -1.46 31.09
CA ARG A 68 49.06 -0.28 30.52
C ARG A 68 49.34 -0.57 29.01
N ARG A 69 49.39 0.50 28.20
CA ARG A 69 50.25 0.80 27.03
C ARG A 69 50.82 -0.31 26.11
N GLY A 70 50.69 -0.05 24.80
CA GLY A 70 51.64 -0.44 23.77
C GLY A 70 51.27 0.11 22.39
N GLU A 71 51.92 1.20 21.98
CA GLU A 71 51.96 1.70 20.59
C GLU A 71 52.76 0.73 19.70
N TRP A 72 52.45 0.68 18.39
CA TRP A 72 53.35 0.91 17.24
C TRP A 72 52.88 0.19 15.95
N GLN A 73 52.60 1.04 14.95
CA GLN A 73 52.95 0.96 13.51
C GLN A 73 52.45 -0.15 12.56
N PHE A 74 51.72 0.34 11.54
CA PHE A 74 51.87 0.13 10.08
C PHE A 74 52.60 -1.11 9.55
N ALA A 75 51.88 -1.87 8.72
CA ALA A 75 52.43 -2.51 7.52
C ALA A 75 51.39 -2.50 6.39
N GLN A 76 51.75 -1.85 5.28
CA GLN A 76 51.14 -1.98 3.94
C GLN A 76 51.82 -3.11 3.17
N SER A 77 51.24 -3.44 1.99
CA SER A 77 51.73 -4.27 0.87
C SER A 77 51.27 -5.75 0.91
N GLN A 78 50.91 -6.42 -0.18
CA GLN A 78 50.98 -6.14 -1.62
C GLN A 78 50.12 -7.18 -2.40
N PHE A 79 49.77 -6.85 -3.64
CA PHE A 79 49.12 -7.71 -4.64
C PHE A 79 50.01 -8.89 -5.10
N ALA A 80 49.38 -10.01 -5.47
CA ALA A 80 49.89 -10.92 -6.52
C ALA A 80 48.75 -11.73 -7.20
N GLN A 81 48.68 -11.61 -8.53
CA GLN A 81 48.04 -12.53 -9.50
C GLN A 81 48.92 -13.83 -9.58
N SER A 82 48.59 -15.00 -10.14
CA SER A 82 47.93 -15.36 -11.41
C SER A 82 47.90 -16.91 -11.60
N GLN A 83 46.87 -17.41 -12.29
CA GLN A 83 46.88 -18.38 -13.41
C GLN A 83 47.11 -19.92 -13.29
N PHE A 84 46.13 -20.65 -13.88
CA PHE A 84 46.12 -21.89 -14.71
C PHE A 84 46.82 -23.21 -14.28
N ALA A 85 46.05 -24.33 -14.24
CA ALA A 85 46.16 -25.46 -15.20
C ALA A 85 45.17 -26.64 -14.92
N GLN A 86 44.85 -27.38 -16.00
CA GLN A 86 43.95 -28.53 -16.22
C GLN A 86 44.31 -29.79 -15.37
N SER A 87 43.44 -30.77 -15.10
CA SER A 87 42.95 -31.76 -16.08
C SER A 87 42.20 -32.96 -15.42
N GLN A 88 41.34 -33.59 -16.23
CA GLN A 88 40.99 -35.03 -16.32
C GLN A 88 39.92 -35.72 -15.44
N TYR A 89 39.02 -36.40 -16.17
CA TYR A 89 37.96 -37.35 -15.79
C TYR A 89 38.50 -38.66 -15.18
N PRO A 90 37.62 -39.47 -14.57
CA PRO A 90 37.30 -40.75 -15.22
C PRO A 90 35.80 -41.12 -15.25
N GLN A 91 35.50 -42.04 -16.18
CA GLN A 91 34.20 -42.62 -16.55
C GLN A 91 34.28 -44.14 -16.34
N SER A 92 33.21 -44.80 -15.87
CA SER A 92 32.83 -46.23 -16.07
C SER A 92 31.75 -46.65 -15.04
N GLN A 93 30.80 -47.56 -15.25
CA GLN A 93 30.35 -48.39 -16.38
C GLN A 93 28.95 -49.00 -16.04
N TYR A 94 28.28 -49.45 -17.10
CA TYR A 94 26.99 -50.15 -17.26
C TYR A 94 26.64 -51.33 -16.32
N ALA A 95 25.33 -51.59 -16.11
CA ALA A 95 24.62 -52.82 -16.55
C ALA A 95 23.12 -52.88 -16.14
N GLN A 96 22.34 -53.65 -16.91
CA GLN A 96 20.87 -53.74 -17.04
C GLN A 96 20.17 -54.77 -16.11
N SER A 97 18.83 -54.66 -15.97
CA SER A 97 17.78 -55.72 -16.10
C SER A 97 16.42 -55.16 -15.62
N GLN A 98 15.37 -55.02 -16.44
CA GLN A 98 14.40 -55.96 -17.06
C GLN A 98 13.27 -56.53 -16.15
N ASN A 99 12.03 -56.22 -16.56
CA ASN A 99 10.73 -56.94 -16.46
C ASN A 99 10.15 -57.23 -15.06
N THR A 100 8.84 -57.16 -14.76
CA THR A 100 7.59 -57.62 -15.42
C THR A 100 6.37 -56.87 -14.80
N GLN A 101 5.37 -56.33 -15.53
CA GLN A 101 4.07 -56.94 -15.92
C GLN A 101 3.40 -57.82 -14.82
N HIS A 102 2.11 -57.74 -14.44
CA HIS A 102 0.87 -57.60 -15.21
C HIS A 102 -0.35 -57.40 -14.26
N ASN A 103 -1.42 -56.73 -14.75
CA ASN A 103 -2.88 -57.07 -14.68
C ASN A 103 -3.52 -57.55 -13.34
N THR A 104 -4.76 -57.22 -12.94
CA THR A 104 -6.01 -57.01 -13.69
C THR A 104 -7.15 -56.62 -12.72
N ASN A 105 -8.09 -55.80 -13.22
CA ASN A 105 -9.56 -55.91 -13.12
C ASN A 105 -10.35 -55.88 -11.78
N ASN A 106 -11.28 -54.92 -11.80
CA ASN A 106 -12.74 -55.07 -11.75
C ASN A 106 -13.51 -55.04 -10.41
N ASN A 107 -14.48 -54.09 -10.40
CA ASN A 107 -15.89 -54.23 -10.00
C ASN A 107 -16.18 -54.58 -8.52
N THR A 108 -17.25 -54.14 -7.87
CA THR A 108 -18.59 -53.70 -8.31
C THR A 108 -19.35 -53.17 -7.08
N ASN A 109 -20.18 -52.15 -7.29
CA ASN A 109 -21.59 -52.01 -6.91
C ASN A 109 -22.15 -52.36 -5.49
N ASN A 110 -22.96 -51.38 -5.04
CA ASN A 110 -24.39 -51.46 -4.68
C ASN A 110 -24.85 -51.43 -3.21
N HIS A 111 -25.76 -50.45 -2.99
CA HIS A 111 -27.04 -50.46 -2.25
C HIS A 111 -27.00 -50.71 -0.71
N ASN A 112 -27.92 -50.22 0.14
CA ASN A 112 -29.26 -49.66 -0.03
C ASN A 112 -29.70 -48.89 1.24
N GLU A 113 -30.70 -48.03 1.05
CA GLU A 113 -31.75 -47.43 1.91
C GLU A 113 -31.94 -47.78 3.41
N GLY A 114 -32.48 -46.81 4.18
CA GLY A 114 -33.32 -47.11 5.35
C GLY A 114 -33.53 -46.01 6.41
N GLU A 115 -34.63 -45.25 6.26
CA GLU A 115 -35.59 -44.79 7.30
C GLU A 115 -35.23 -43.84 8.49
N LEU A 116 -36.12 -42.85 8.66
CA LEU A 116 -36.29 -41.91 9.79
C LEU A 116 -37.14 -42.53 10.93
N PRO A 117 -37.12 -41.93 12.14
CA PRO A 117 -38.39 -41.35 12.63
C PRO A 117 -38.28 -40.01 13.39
N ASN A 118 -39.46 -39.41 13.52
CA ASN A 118 -39.85 -38.05 13.91
C ASN A 118 -40.16 -37.91 15.42
N MET A 119 -39.90 -36.76 16.05
CA MET A 119 -40.53 -36.31 17.32
C MET A 119 -40.51 -34.77 17.47
N GLY A 120 -41.70 -34.13 17.44
CA GLY A 120 -42.18 -33.21 18.48
C GLY A 120 -41.89 -31.69 18.44
N GLU A 121 -42.89 -30.93 17.93
CA GLU A 121 -43.35 -29.52 18.10
C GLU A 121 -43.06 -28.80 19.46
N LEU A 122 -43.08 -27.46 19.71
CA LEU A 122 -43.27 -26.10 19.10
C LEU A 122 -43.13 -25.08 20.31
N PRO A 123 -43.39 -23.74 20.25
CA PRO A 123 -43.07 -22.65 19.30
C PRO A 123 -42.45 -21.39 20.00
N PHE A 124 -42.02 -20.37 19.25
CA PHE A 124 -42.35 -18.93 19.41
C PHE A 124 -41.37 -18.04 18.60
N ALA A 125 -41.92 -17.33 17.63
CA ALA A 125 -41.36 -16.12 17.01
C ALA A 125 -42.25 -14.92 17.38
N PRO A 126 -41.76 -13.67 17.24
CA PRO A 126 -42.45 -12.78 16.32
C PRO A 126 -41.56 -11.90 15.43
N THR A 127 -42.04 -11.82 14.20
CA THR A 127 -42.04 -10.83 13.09
C THR A 127 -41.34 -9.46 13.21
N PRO A 128 -40.75 -8.93 12.11
CA PRO A 128 -40.28 -7.55 11.98
C PRO A 128 -41.39 -6.56 11.57
N ALA A 129 -41.34 -5.34 12.11
CA ALA A 129 -42.30 -4.27 11.84
C ALA A 129 -41.98 -3.47 10.56
N GLN A 130 -43.03 -3.27 9.77
CA GLN A 130 -43.13 -2.37 8.62
C GLN A 130 -43.26 -0.91 9.11
N HIS A 131 -42.63 0.05 8.43
CA HIS A 131 -42.97 1.47 8.57
C HIS A 131 -43.63 2.00 7.30
N HIS A 132 -44.83 2.53 7.53
CA HIS A 132 -45.74 3.16 6.58
C HIS A 132 -45.25 4.52 6.09
N PHE A 133 -45.53 4.77 4.81
CA PHE A 133 -45.60 6.08 4.18
C PHE A 133 -46.67 6.96 4.86
N ALA A 134 -46.34 8.24 5.08
CA ALA A 134 -47.31 9.30 5.31
C ALA A 134 -47.12 10.38 4.23
N GLN A 135 -48.19 10.59 3.45
CA GLN A 135 -48.36 11.69 2.51
C GLN A 135 -48.60 13.01 3.27
N THR A 136 -47.97 14.09 2.83
CA THR A 136 -48.50 15.45 2.98
C THR A 136 -48.38 16.18 1.65
N LYS A 137 -49.43 16.93 1.30
CA LYS A 137 -49.75 17.46 -0.02
C LYS A 137 -49.81 18.99 0.06
N PHE A 138 -49.28 19.62 -1.00
CA PHE A 138 -49.54 20.97 -1.53
C PHE A 138 -49.03 22.24 -0.81
N ALA A 139 -48.15 22.98 -1.51
CA ALA A 139 -48.50 24.26 -2.15
C ALA A 139 -47.47 24.60 -3.26
N GLU A 140 -47.96 24.80 -4.49
CA GLU A 140 -47.22 25.42 -5.61
C GLU A 140 -47.20 26.96 -5.43
N PRO A 141 -46.35 27.67 -6.20
CA PRO A 141 -46.97 28.49 -7.24
C PRO A 141 -46.28 28.44 -8.61
N ASP A 142 -47.16 28.30 -9.61
CA ASP A 142 -47.19 28.85 -10.96
C ASP A 142 -45.91 29.38 -11.63
N THR A 143 -45.61 28.71 -12.74
CA THR A 143 -44.92 29.23 -13.90
C THR A 143 -45.81 30.21 -14.68
N THR A 144 -45.24 31.36 -15.08
CA THR A 144 -45.71 32.08 -16.27
C THR A 144 -44.52 32.45 -17.14
N ASN A 145 -44.74 32.22 -18.44
CA ASN A 145 -43.87 32.47 -19.58
C ASN A 145 -43.38 33.93 -19.66
N ASN A 146 -42.19 34.13 -20.21
CA ASN A 146 -42.08 34.81 -21.50
C ASN A 146 -40.66 34.68 -22.09
N ASP A 147 -40.69 34.40 -23.39
CA ASP A 147 -39.58 34.37 -24.34
C ASP A 147 -38.97 35.77 -24.59
N ASN A 148 -37.84 35.70 -25.30
CA ASN A 148 -37.24 36.67 -26.22
C ASN A 148 -35.98 37.40 -25.75
N ASP A 149 -34.87 36.91 -26.33
CA ASP A 149 -34.04 37.62 -27.31
C ASP A 149 -33.07 38.74 -26.88
N ASP A 150 -31.91 38.63 -27.53
CA ASP A 150 -30.98 39.67 -27.98
C ASP A 150 -29.72 40.03 -27.15
N GLU A 151 -28.62 39.49 -27.68
CA GLU A 151 -27.40 40.16 -28.17
C GLU A 151 -26.55 41.08 -27.26
N TYR A 152 -25.28 40.66 -27.16
CA TYR A 152 -24.01 41.41 -27.29
C TYR A 152 -23.96 42.92 -26.92
N ILE A 153 -23.02 43.29 -26.05
CA ILE A 153 -21.76 44.01 -26.40
C ILE A 153 -20.89 44.31 -25.16
N GLU A 154 -19.58 44.29 -25.41
CA GLU A 154 -18.43 44.65 -24.57
C GLU A 154 -18.51 46.04 -23.90
N GLY A 155 -17.78 46.21 -22.77
CA GLY A 155 -17.48 47.54 -22.26
C GLY A 155 -16.83 47.56 -20.87
N GLU A 156 -15.61 48.08 -20.83
CA GLU A 156 -14.66 48.14 -19.72
C GLU A 156 -15.12 48.79 -18.39
N LEU A 157 -14.38 48.38 -17.36
CA LEU A 157 -14.25 48.85 -15.96
C LEU A 157 -14.43 50.36 -15.70
N PRO A 158 -14.77 50.70 -14.44
CA PRO A 158 -13.86 51.54 -13.68
C PRO A 158 -13.57 51.03 -12.24
N PHE A 159 -12.34 51.34 -11.79
CA PHE A 159 -11.74 51.02 -10.49
C PHE A 159 -12.55 51.48 -9.25
N PRO A 160 -12.38 50.81 -8.08
CA PRO A 160 -13.11 51.12 -6.85
C PRO A 160 -12.42 52.19 -5.99
N PRO A 161 -13.15 52.90 -5.10
CA PRO A 161 -12.53 53.69 -4.04
C PRO A 161 -12.29 52.88 -2.75
N THR A 162 -11.11 53.15 -2.21
CA THR A 162 -10.41 52.75 -0.97
C THR A 162 -11.21 52.93 0.33
N TYR A 163 -11.24 51.85 1.12
CA TYR A 163 -11.27 51.66 2.59
C TYR A 163 -12.05 52.63 3.51
N ALA A 164 -13.01 52.04 4.26
CA ALA A 164 -13.46 52.53 5.56
C ALA A 164 -13.42 51.38 6.59
N GLN A 165 -12.80 51.65 7.74
CA GLN A 165 -12.63 50.76 8.88
C GLN A 165 -13.97 50.43 9.55
N SER A 166 -14.30 49.14 9.67
CA SER A 166 -15.42 48.66 10.49
C SER A 166 -14.90 47.95 11.75
N GLN A 167 -15.23 48.56 12.88
CA GLN A 167 -15.00 48.08 14.25
C GLN A 167 -15.81 46.81 14.52
N TYR A 168 -15.16 45.79 15.10
CA TYR A 168 -15.83 44.57 15.58
C TYR A 168 -16.35 44.75 17.01
N PRO A 169 -17.55 44.24 17.35
CA PRO A 169 -18.08 44.26 18.71
C PRO A 169 -17.49 43.15 19.59
N GLN A 170 -17.10 43.51 20.82
CA GLN A 170 -16.61 42.65 21.89
C GLN A 170 -17.73 41.78 22.49
N PRO A 171 -17.49 40.50 22.85
CA PRO A 171 -18.42 39.72 23.65
C PRO A 171 -18.21 39.92 25.16
N ASN A 172 -19.33 40.15 25.85
CA ASN A 172 -19.46 40.31 27.31
C ASN A 172 -18.92 39.09 28.07
N ILE A 173 -17.94 39.30 28.96
CA ILE A 173 -17.52 38.34 29.99
C ILE A 173 -18.23 38.72 31.30
N SER A 174 -19.08 37.82 31.79
CA SER A 174 -19.69 37.90 33.11
C SER A 174 -18.66 37.54 34.19
N HIS A 175 -18.41 38.49 35.08
CA HIS A 175 -17.60 38.36 36.29
C HIS A 175 -18.07 37.20 37.19
N ASN A 176 -17.14 36.36 37.64
CA ASN A 176 -17.23 35.75 38.96
C ASN A 176 -15.84 35.70 39.59
N SER A 177 -15.69 36.51 40.65
CA SER A 177 -14.45 36.80 41.35
C SER A 177 -14.24 35.82 42.49
N TYR A 178 -13.09 35.12 42.51
CA TYR A 178 -12.46 34.69 43.76
C TYR A 178 -10.96 34.93 43.67
N HIS A 179 -10.51 35.91 44.45
CA HIS A 179 -9.11 36.24 44.68
C HIS A 179 -8.44 35.17 45.55
N THR A 180 -7.33 34.62 45.08
CA THR A 180 -6.20 34.24 45.94
C THR A 180 -4.93 34.74 45.29
N ALA A 181 -4.27 35.71 45.94
CA ALA A 181 -3.04 36.34 45.50
C ALA A 181 -1.83 35.47 45.85
N GLY A 182 -0.84 35.42 44.94
CA GLY A 182 0.51 34.98 45.28
C GLY A 182 1.21 34.19 44.18
N ALA A 183 1.82 34.90 43.23
CA ALA A 183 3.04 34.57 42.48
C ALA A 183 2.94 35.17 41.06
N SER A 184 3.50 36.37 40.90
CA SER A 184 3.75 36.95 39.59
C SER A 184 4.88 36.18 38.92
N LEU A 185 4.59 34.98 38.42
CA LEU A 185 5.42 34.30 37.42
C LEU A 185 5.33 35.13 36.14
N GLN A 186 6.45 35.71 35.73
CA GLN A 186 6.61 36.23 34.38
C GLN A 186 6.37 35.06 33.41
N LEU A 187 5.13 34.90 32.95
CA LEU A 187 4.77 34.09 31.81
C LEU A 187 5.53 34.68 30.63
N VAL A 188 6.61 34.01 30.21
CA VAL A 188 7.24 34.30 28.92
C VAL A 188 6.15 34.06 27.87
N PRO A 189 5.72 35.06 27.10
CA PRO A 189 4.74 34.84 26.06
C PRO A 189 5.41 34.03 24.96
N GLN A 190 5.23 32.70 25.00
CA GLN A 190 5.62 31.85 23.88
C GLN A 190 4.53 31.97 22.82
N GLU A 191 4.68 32.95 21.95
CA GLU A 191 3.68 33.29 20.92
C GLU A 191 3.59 32.23 19.80
N ASN A 192 4.58 31.32 19.66
CA ASN A 192 4.58 30.33 18.56
C ASN A 192 5.32 29.02 18.86
N LEU A 193 5.05 28.00 18.04
CA LEU A 193 5.57 26.63 18.18
C LEU A 193 7.10 26.55 18.02
N LEU A 194 7.70 27.44 17.23
CA LEU A 194 9.16 27.47 17.05
C LEU A 194 9.87 27.85 18.34
N SER A 195 9.36 28.86 19.04
CA SER A 195 9.87 29.32 20.34
C SER A 195 9.76 28.22 21.39
N PHE A 196 8.60 27.54 21.46
CA PHE A 196 8.40 26.36 22.29
C PHE A 196 9.41 25.25 21.99
N THR A 197 9.65 24.98 20.71
CA THR A 197 10.59 23.94 20.29
C THR A 197 12.02 24.26 20.70
N ARG A 198 12.48 25.51 20.52
CA ARG A 198 13.83 25.94 20.95
C ARG A 198 13.99 25.87 22.47
N HIS A 199 12.93 26.17 23.22
CA HIS A 199 12.96 26.07 24.67
C HIS A 199 13.04 24.61 25.13
N THR A 200 12.16 23.74 24.63
CA THR A 200 12.07 22.33 25.04
C THR A 200 13.06 21.40 24.31
N LEU A 201 13.80 21.92 23.33
CA LEU A 201 14.92 21.26 22.67
C LEU A 201 16.05 22.28 22.41
N PRO A 202 16.86 22.61 23.43
CA PRO A 202 17.90 23.65 23.29
C PRO A 202 18.94 23.37 22.20
N ALA A 203 19.14 22.10 21.84
CA ALA A 203 20.04 21.69 20.76
C ALA A 203 19.44 21.91 19.35
N PHE A 204 18.18 22.33 19.23
CA PHE A 204 17.54 22.57 17.95
C PHE A 204 18.00 23.89 17.33
N ALA A 205 18.77 23.78 16.25
CA ALA A 205 19.14 24.89 15.39
C ALA A 205 18.25 24.90 14.14
N PRO A 206 17.28 25.84 14.01
CA PRO A 206 16.42 25.90 12.84
C PRO A 206 17.21 26.39 11.62
N ALA A 207 17.19 25.60 10.54
CA ALA A 207 17.49 26.09 9.19
C ALA A 207 16.38 27.04 8.67
N PRO A 208 16.63 27.88 7.65
CA PRO A 208 15.68 28.90 7.18
C PRO A 208 14.27 28.39 6.89
N PHE A 209 14.13 27.25 6.19
CA PHE A 209 12.81 26.67 5.88
C PHE A 209 12.02 26.24 7.13
N HIS A 210 12.71 25.94 8.25
CA HIS A 210 12.01 25.61 9.49
C HIS A 210 11.19 26.80 9.99
N ILE A 211 11.58 28.04 9.70
CA ILE A 211 10.80 29.22 10.12
C ILE A 211 9.41 29.17 9.49
N ALA A 212 9.33 29.02 8.16
CA ALA A 212 8.06 28.89 7.45
C ALA A 212 7.29 27.63 7.86
N TYR A 213 7.98 26.50 8.02
CA TYR A 213 7.38 25.25 8.46
C TYR A 213 6.71 25.35 9.85
N TYR A 214 7.41 25.91 10.84
CA TYR A 214 6.86 26.08 12.19
C TYR A 214 5.82 27.20 12.27
N GLU A 215 5.88 28.19 11.40
CA GLU A 215 4.84 29.23 11.29
C GLU A 215 3.50 28.62 10.84
N VAL A 216 3.51 27.81 9.77
CA VAL A 216 2.31 27.11 9.30
C VAL A 216 1.76 26.16 10.37
N LEU A 217 2.64 25.44 11.08
CA LEU A 217 2.22 24.60 12.20
C LEU A 217 1.65 25.41 13.38
N THR A 218 2.14 26.63 13.61
CA THR A 218 1.61 27.51 14.66
C THR A 218 0.21 27.95 14.31
N ARG A 219 -0.04 28.41 13.07
CA ARG A 219 -1.38 28.75 12.58
C ARG A 219 -2.35 27.58 12.67
N PHE A 220 -1.86 26.37 12.38
CA PHE A 220 -2.62 25.14 12.63
C PHE A 220 -2.90 24.94 14.12
N ALA A 221 -1.90 25.06 15.01
CA ALA A 221 -2.12 24.95 16.46
C ALA A 221 -3.16 25.95 17.00
N MET A 222 -3.22 27.16 16.43
CA MET A 222 -4.17 28.22 16.82
C MET A 222 -5.59 28.01 16.25
N GLY A 223 -5.82 26.98 15.42
CA GLY A 223 -7.12 26.70 14.83
C GLY A 223 -7.45 27.51 13.56
N GLU A 224 -6.52 28.33 13.06
CA GLU A 224 -6.70 29.09 11.81
C GLU A 224 -6.78 28.17 10.58
N ILE A 225 -6.12 27.02 10.64
CA ILE A 225 -6.10 26.02 9.58
C ILE A 225 -6.76 24.74 10.09
N LYS A 226 -7.86 24.34 9.45
CA LYS A 226 -8.57 23.10 9.77
C LYS A 226 -7.96 21.87 9.11
N LYS A 227 -7.55 21.98 7.84
CA LYS A 227 -6.96 20.87 7.07
C LYS A 227 -5.61 21.31 6.50
N LEU A 228 -4.54 20.68 6.98
CA LEU A 228 -3.16 21.01 6.62
C LEU A 228 -2.45 19.77 6.06
N MET A 229 -1.85 19.92 4.90
CA MET A 229 -1.02 18.89 4.28
C MET A 229 0.40 19.42 4.08
N ILE A 230 1.38 18.76 4.71
CA ILE A 230 2.79 19.12 4.58
C ILE A 230 3.57 17.98 3.95
N THR A 231 4.21 18.24 2.82
CA THR A 231 5.09 17.28 2.15
C THR A 231 6.53 17.76 2.20
N MET A 232 7.44 16.93 2.70
CA MET A 232 8.85 17.27 2.87
C MET A 232 9.76 16.03 2.83
N PRO A 233 10.98 16.12 2.27
CA PRO A 233 11.88 14.98 2.14
C PRO A 233 12.26 14.34 3.47
N PRO A 234 12.78 13.09 3.44
CA PRO A 234 13.22 12.42 4.65
C PRO A 234 14.34 13.19 5.36
N GLN A 235 14.44 13.05 6.68
CA GLN A 235 15.50 13.67 7.49
C GLN A 235 15.56 15.21 7.47
N HIS A 236 14.44 15.88 7.21
CA HIS A 236 14.31 17.36 7.27
C HIS A 236 13.52 17.84 8.50
N GLY A 237 13.39 17.01 9.54
CA GLY A 237 12.76 17.42 10.80
C GLY A 237 11.23 17.43 10.82
N LYS A 238 10.54 16.94 9.77
CA LYS A 238 9.06 16.92 9.70
C LYS A 238 8.37 16.31 10.94
N SER A 239 8.81 15.15 11.41
CA SER A 239 8.16 14.53 12.58
C SER A 239 8.52 15.22 13.89
N GLU A 240 9.61 16.00 13.94
CA GLU A 240 9.96 16.76 15.14
C GLU A 240 8.92 17.84 15.40
N GLY A 241 8.65 18.69 14.41
CA GLY A 241 7.64 19.74 14.53
C GLY A 241 6.22 19.18 14.63
N ALA A 242 5.78 18.45 13.61
CA ALA A 242 4.37 18.08 13.44
C ALA A 242 3.88 17.00 14.40
N THR A 243 4.74 16.08 14.85
CA THR A 243 4.31 14.85 15.54
C THR A 243 4.78 14.79 17.00
N ARG A 244 5.87 15.49 17.33
CA ARG A 244 6.38 15.56 18.71
C ARG A 244 6.06 16.88 19.38
N ARG A 245 6.47 18.00 18.77
CA ARG A 245 6.37 19.33 19.41
C ARG A 245 4.96 19.89 19.35
N LEU A 246 4.30 19.78 18.21
CA LEU A 246 2.94 20.28 18.01
C LEU A 246 1.94 19.75 19.05
N PRO A 247 1.77 18.43 19.26
CA PRO A 247 0.80 17.94 20.23
C PRO A 247 1.14 18.35 21.67
N ALA A 248 2.43 18.39 22.04
CA ALA A 248 2.86 18.87 23.35
C ALA A 248 2.47 20.33 23.55
N PHE A 249 2.74 21.18 22.56
CA PHE A 249 2.40 22.60 22.59
C PHE A 249 0.90 22.84 22.69
N VAL A 250 0.09 22.12 21.89
CA VAL A 250 -1.37 22.24 21.92
C VAL A 250 -1.93 21.82 23.27
N LEU A 251 -1.48 20.70 23.86
CA LEU A 251 -1.92 20.27 25.18
C LEU A 251 -1.44 21.19 26.31
N GLY A 252 -0.30 21.86 26.12
CA GLY A 252 0.19 22.90 27.01
C GLY A 252 -0.73 24.11 27.05
N GLN A 253 -1.25 24.52 25.89
CA GLN A 253 -2.16 25.66 25.77
C GLN A 253 -3.60 25.32 26.15
N ASP A 254 -4.09 24.16 25.70
CA ASP A 254 -5.44 23.67 25.93
C ASP A 254 -5.38 22.21 26.40
N PRO A 255 -5.32 21.97 27.71
CA PRO A 255 -5.24 20.63 28.29
C PRO A 255 -6.52 19.81 28.15
N ASP A 256 -7.61 20.36 27.62
CA ASP A 256 -8.85 19.65 27.34
C ASP A 256 -8.89 19.03 25.92
N LYS A 257 -7.91 19.32 25.06
CA LYS A 257 -7.83 18.78 23.69
C LYS A 257 -7.57 17.28 23.63
N ARG A 258 -8.28 16.60 22.74
CA ARG A 258 -8.10 15.17 22.41
C ARG A 258 -7.38 15.00 21.08
N ILE A 259 -6.16 14.50 21.12
CA ILE A 259 -5.27 14.39 19.96
C ILE A 259 -5.07 12.92 19.57
N ALA A 260 -5.31 12.59 18.31
CA ALA A 260 -4.98 11.29 17.75
C ALA A 260 -3.76 11.40 16.81
N ILE A 261 -2.76 10.55 17.03
CA ILE A 261 -1.54 10.50 16.23
C ILE A 261 -1.45 9.14 15.53
N VAL A 262 -1.35 9.16 14.22
CA VAL A 262 -1.38 7.99 13.35
C VAL A 262 -0.05 7.85 12.64
N SER A 263 0.47 6.63 12.54
CA SER A 263 1.60 6.31 11.68
C SER A 263 1.40 4.97 10.97
N TYR A 264 2.24 4.61 9.99
CA TYR A 264 2.08 3.38 9.21
C TYR A 264 1.97 2.08 10.03
N ASN A 265 2.51 2.05 11.26
CA ASN A 265 2.34 0.91 12.16
C ASN A 265 2.32 1.29 13.65
N ALA A 266 1.85 0.36 14.49
CA ALA A 266 1.74 0.55 15.93
C ALA A 266 3.11 0.73 16.63
N ILE A 267 4.20 0.16 16.09
CA ILE A 267 5.53 0.28 16.70
C ILE A 267 6.05 1.72 16.62
N LYS A 268 5.92 2.37 15.45
CA LYS A 268 6.29 3.77 15.25
C LYS A 268 5.35 4.69 16.04
N ALA A 269 4.05 4.41 16.06
CA ALA A 269 3.08 5.16 16.87
C ALA A 269 3.42 5.15 18.38
N ARG A 270 3.74 3.98 18.94
CA ARG A 270 4.19 3.84 20.34
C ARG A 270 5.50 4.56 20.63
N LYS A 271 6.37 4.71 19.62
CA LYS A 271 7.60 5.50 19.75
C LYS A 271 7.27 6.98 19.89
N PHE A 272 6.36 7.52 19.07
CA PHE A 272 5.90 8.90 19.21
C PHE A 272 5.26 9.15 20.58
N ASN A 273 4.44 8.22 21.06
CA ASN A 273 3.85 8.31 22.40
C ASN A 273 4.93 8.48 23.49
N ARG A 274 5.95 7.61 23.50
CA ARG A 274 7.06 7.72 24.47
C ARG A 274 7.86 9.00 24.34
N GLU A 275 8.06 9.50 23.12
CA GLU A 275 8.79 10.75 22.87
C GLU A 275 7.98 11.96 23.36
N LEU A 276 6.66 11.96 23.14
CA LEU A 276 5.76 13.00 23.63
C LEU A 276 5.69 13.01 25.17
N GLN A 277 5.55 11.84 25.81
CA GLN A 277 5.63 11.73 27.26
C GLN A 277 6.92 12.34 27.81
N ARG A 278 8.08 12.04 27.19
CA ARG A 278 9.37 12.60 27.61
C ARG A 278 9.45 14.12 27.49
N ILE A 279 8.79 14.72 26.49
CA ILE A 279 8.72 16.17 26.36
C ILE A 279 7.89 16.74 27.50
N MET A 280 6.72 16.16 27.78
CA MET A 280 5.80 16.63 28.83
C MET A 280 6.30 16.36 30.25
N ASP A 281 7.16 15.35 30.44
CA ASP A 281 7.81 15.06 31.71
C ASP A 281 9.04 15.96 32.00
N ASP A 282 9.57 16.70 31.02
CA ASP A 282 10.77 17.54 31.18
C ASP A 282 10.45 18.82 31.97
N ASP A 283 11.37 19.22 32.86
CA ASP A 283 11.22 20.45 33.66
C ASP A 283 10.98 21.69 32.79
N ARG A 284 11.61 21.76 31.60
CA ARG A 284 11.40 22.88 30.66
C ARG A 284 9.98 22.95 30.12
N TYR A 285 9.28 21.82 30.02
CA TYR A 285 7.87 21.83 29.65
C TYR A 285 7.02 22.32 30.82
N TYR A 286 7.31 21.83 32.04
CA TYR A 286 6.61 22.24 33.26
C TYR A 286 6.76 23.74 33.56
N GLU A 287 7.94 24.33 33.29
CA GLU A 287 8.18 25.77 33.40
C GLU A 287 7.20 26.61 32.56
N LEU A 288 6.78 26.07 31.41
CA LEU A 288 5.86 26.74 30.48
C LEU A 288 4.40 26.43 30.78
N PHE A 289 4.10 25.18 31.10
CA PHE A 289 2.74 24.65 31.24
C PHE A 289 2.58 23.88 32.55
N PRO A 290 2.68 24.54 33.73
CA PRO A 290 2.63 23.87 35.02
C PRO A 290 1.28 23.18 35.30
N GLN A 291 0.23 23.57 34.60
CA GLN A 291 -1.11 22.99 34.69
C GLN A 291 -1.27 21.67 33.92
N THR A 292 -0.44 21.41 32.90
CA THR A 292 -0.59 20.26 32.00
C THR A 292 0.32 19.13 32.45
N LEU A 293 -0.24 18.16 33.17
CA LEU A 293 0.50 17.07 33.79
C LEU A 293 0.02 15.70 33.31
N LEU A 294 0.95 14.75 33.24
CA LEU A 294 0.67 13.34 33.00
C LEU A 294 0.57 12.58 34.33
N ALA A 295 -0.16 11.47 34.32
CA ALA A 295 -0.30 10.61 35.49
C ALA A 295 1.08 10.17 36.02
N GLY A 296 1.27 10.19 37.35
CA GLY A 296 2.53 9.79 38.00
C GLY A 296 3.56 10.90 38.18
N GLN A 297 3.31 12.13 37.73
CA GLN A 297 4.13 13.29 38.10
C GLN A 297 3.83 13.72 39.56
N ALA A 298 4.89 13.92 40.35
CA ALA A 298 4.86 14.03 41.82
C ALA A 298 4.08 15.24 42.37
N SER A 299 3.76 16.23 41.54
CA SER A 299 3.04 17.45 41.93
C SER A 299 1.54 17.24 42.18
N TYR A 300 0.95 16.10 41.81
CA TYR A 300 -0.50 15.87 41.97
C TYR A 300 -0.88 15.12 43.27
N GLN A 301 0.07 14.74 44.12
CA GLN A 301 -0.24 14.02 45.37
C GLN A 301 -0.79 14.90 46.51
N GLU A 302 -0.88 16.23 46.34
CA GLU A 302 -1.20 17.14 47.46
C GLU A 302 -2.60 17.77 47.50
N GLN A 303 -3.53 17.44 46.59
CA GLN A 303 -4.89 17.96 46.71
C GLN A 303 -5.90 16.83 46.67
N GLY A 304 -6.59 16.61 47.79
CA GLY A 304 -7.57 15.54 48.06
C GLY A 304 -8.83 15.50 47.17
N ARG A 305 -8.67 15.67 45.87
CA ARG A 305 -9.65 15.37 44.83
C ARG A 305 -9.64 13.86 44.60
N ARG A 306 -10.83 13.25 44.54
CA ARG A 306 -11.03 11.81 44.31
C ARG A 306 -10.10 11.33 43.19
N SER A 307 -9.26 10.35 43.49
CA SER A 307 -8.28 9.77 42.57
C SER A 307 -9.00 9.14 41.36
N ARG A 308 -9.20 9.91 40.30
CA ARG A 308 -9.53 9.35 38.98
C ARG A 308 -8.24 8.69 38.47
N ASN A 309 -8.32 7.43 38.09
CA ASN A 309 -7.19 6.73 37.50
C ASN A 309 -7.04 7.23 36.06
N TYR A 310 -6.12 8.18 35.86
CA TYR A 310 -5.78 8.68 34.52
C TYR A 310 -4.95 7.65 33.76
N ALA A 311 -5.34 7.36 32.52
CA ALA A 311 -4.62 6.45 31.64
C ALA A 311 -3.24 7.03 31.30
N ARG A 312 -2.21 6.18 31.42
CA ARG A 312 -0.86 6.46 30.92
C ARG A 312 -0.20 5.15 30.53
N ASN A 313 -0.28 4.82 29.24
CA ASN A 313 0.27 3.59 28.68
C ASN A 313 0.96 3.87 27.33
N SER A 314 1.34 2.82 26.59
CA SER A 314 2.08 2.98 25.34
C SER A 314 1.26 3.53 24.18
N ASP A 315 -0.07 3.50 24.31
CA ASP A 315 -1.02 3.76 23.24
C ASP A 315 -1.84 5.04 23.56
N GLU A 316 -2.04 5.38 24.83
CA GLU A 316 -2.87 6.51 25.28
C GLU A 316 -2.38 7.12 26.60
N CYS A 317 -2.50 8.44 26.72
CA CYS A 317 -2.22 9.21 27.93
C CYS A 317 -3.28 10.30 28.11
N GLU A 318 -3.91 10.36 29.29
CA GLU A 318 -4.85 11.42 29.69
C GLU A 318 -4.13 12.53 30.46
N ILE A 319 -4.63 13.76 30.30
CA ILE A 319 -4.14 14.92 31.05
C ILE A 319 -4.83 14.98 32.41
N VAL A 320 -4.02 15.06 33.47
CA VAL A 320 -4.51 15.00 34.84
C VAL A 320 -5.32 16.25 35.18
N GLY A 321 -6.58 16.07 35.55
CA GLY A 321 -7.49 17.14 35.94
C GLY A 321 -8.34 17.69 34.78
N TYR A 322 -8.16 17.18 33.56
CA TYR A 322 -8.80 17.67 32.34
C TYR A 322 -9.44 16.52 31.54
N GLN A 323 -10.15 16.87 30.46
CA GLN A 323 -10.74 15.92 29.52
C GLN A 323 -9.84 15.57 28.34
N GLY A 324 -8.69 16.24 28.22
CA GLY A 324 -7.78 16.05 27.12
C GLY A 324 -6.94 14.79 27.25
N SER A 325 -6.47 14.34 26.11
CA SER A 325 -5.66 13.12 25.99
C SER A 325 -4.87 13.15 24.69
N PHE A 326 -3.82 12.35 24.62
CA PHE A 326 -3.24 11.96 23.34
C PHE A 326 -3.21 10.45 23.19
N LYS A 327 -3.58 10.00 21.99
CA LYS A 327 -3.62 8.60 21.60
C LYS A 327 -2.78 8.38 20.37
N THR A 328 -2.00 7.31 20.34
CA THR A 328 -1.18 6.96 19.18
C THR A 328 -1.55 5.59 18.65
N ILE A 329 -1.77 5.50 17.34
CA ILE A 329 -2.20 4.28 16.68
C ILE A 329 -1.45 4.04 15.36
N GLY A 330 -1.34 2.76 14.99
CA GLY A 330 -0.94 2.40 13.64
C GLY A 330 -2.15 2.43 12.70
N VAL A 331 -1.91 2.58 11.40
CA VAL A 331 -2.92 2.27 10.37
C VAL A 331 -3.49 0.86 10.61
N GLY A 332 -4.81 0.72 10.53
CA GLY A 332 -5.54 -0.51 10.87
C GLY A 332 -5.83 -0.67 12.37
N GLY A 333 -5.32 0.21 13.22
CA GLY A 333 -5.67 0.27 14.64
C GLY A 333 -7.06 0.84 14.88
N SER A 334 -7.64 0.53 16.03
CA SER A 334 -8.95 1.04 16.42
C SER A 334 -8.84 2.41 17.09
N LEU A 335 -9.73 3.32 16.69
CA LEU A 335 -9.97 4.61 17.35
C LEU A 335 -11.39 4.52 17.94
N THR A 336 -11.52 4.17 19.22
CA THR A 336 -12.82 3.85 19.86
C THR A 336 -13.37 5.01 20.70
N GLY A 337 -14.68 5.29 20.54
CA GLY A 337 -15.55 5.87 21.58
C GLY A 337 -15.53 7.39 21.77
N GLU A 338 -14.40 8.06 21.56
CA GLU A 338 -14.27 9.49 21.85
C GLU A 338 -14.02 10.36 20.60
N PRO A 339 -14.59 11.58 20.54
CA PRO A 339 -14.28 12.55 19.50
C PRO A 339 -12.81 12.96 19.55
N VAL A 340 -12.26 13.31 18.39
CA VAL A 340 -10.88 13.77 18.22
C VAL A 340 -10.88 15.23 17.77
N ASP A 341 -10.27 16.11 18.56
CA ASP A 341 -10.10 17.52 18.20
C ASP A 341 -9.01 17.72 17.16
N MET A 342 -7.94 16.91 17.21
CA MET A 342 -6.81 17.02 16.29
C MET A 342 -6.30 15.65 15.85
N LEU A 343 -6.36 15.38 14.55
CA LEU A 343 -5.84 14.17 13.91
C LEU A 343 -4.51 14.48 13.21
N ILE A 344 -3.42 13.88 13.66
CA ILE A 344 -2.07 13.99 13.08
C ILE A 344 -1.73 12.67 12.40
N MET A 345 -1.47 12.69 11.10
CA MET A 345 -1.12 11.54 10.28
C MET A 345 0.31 11.69 9.78
N ASP A 346 1.26 10.96 10.38
CA ASP A 346 2.70 11.03 10.06
C ASP A 346 3.20 9.74 9.38
N ASP A 347 3.58 9.88 8.10
CA ASP A 347 4.09 8.82 7.23
C ASP A 347 3.24 7.52 7.34
N LEU A 348 2.09 7.50 6.66
CA LEU A 348 1.15 6.38 6.67
C LEU A 348 1.62 5.15 5.87
N TYR A 349 2.70 5.30 5.11
CA TYR A 349 3.34 4.23 4.35
C TYR A 349 4.72 3.92 4.95
N LYS A 350 5.05 2.63 5.05
CA LYS A 350 6.32 2.16 5.62
C LYS A 350 7.51 2.52 4.73
N ASP A 351 7.35 2.26 3.45
CA ASP A 351 8.37 2.34 2.41
C ASP A 351 7.71 2.48 1.03
N ALA A 352 8.54 2.65 0.00
CA ALA A 352 8.09 2.73 -1.39
C ALA A 352 7.15 1.56 -1.74
N SER A 353 7.56 0.31 -1.49
CA SER A 353 6.77 -0.88 -1.86
C SER A 353 5.35 -0.81 -1.29
N SER A 354 5.21 -0.40 -0.02
CA SER A 354 3.91 -0.22 0.60
C SER A 354 3.07 0.89 -0.05
N ALA A 355 3.69 1.99 -0.49
CA ALA A 355 2.99 3.07 -1.18
C ALA A 355 2.66 2.73 -2.65
N TRP A 356 3.48 1.91 -3.32
CA TRP A 356 3.23 1.44 -4.69
C TRP A 356 2.18 0.33 -4.77
N SER A 357 1.92 -0.38 -3.67
CA SER A 357 0.87 -1.41 -3.61
C SER A 357 -0.53 -0.79 -3.63
N PRO A 358 -1.35 -1.05 -4.67
CA PRO A 358 -2.73 -0.55 -4.73
C PRO A 358 -3.57 -1.06 -3.56
N VAL A 359 -3.34 -2.31 -3.12
CA VAL A 359 -4.03 -2.93 -2.00
C VAL A 359 -3.73 -2.19 -0.70
N ILE A 360 -2.46 -1.87 -0.43
CA ILE A 360 -2.10 -1.13 0.80
C ILE A 360 -2.63 0.30 0.74
N ARG A 361 -2.56 0.98 -0.42
CA ARG A 361 -3.16 2.31 -0.59
C ARG A 361 -4.67 2.28 -0.33
N GLN A 362 -5.36 1.28 -0.87
CA GLN A 362 -6.79 1.10 -0.63
C GLN A 362 -7.08 0.85 0.85
N ASN A 363 -6.32 -0.03 1.51
CA ASN A 363 -6.48 -0.28 2.94
C ASN A 363 -6.27 0.98 3.80
N VAL A 364 -5.31 1.83 3.46
CA VAL A 364 -5.08 3.11 4.15
C VAL A 364 -6.27 4.05 3.94
N ALA A 365 -6.77 4.16 2.71
CA ALA A 365 -7.94 4.98 2.39
C ALA A 365 -9.21 4.48 3.10
N ASP A 366 -9.52 3.19 3.00
CA ASP A 366 -10.67 2.56 3.66
C ASP A 366 -10.60 2.75 5.18
N TRP A 367 -9.42 2.60 5.77
CA TRP A 367 -9.22 2.84 7.19
C TRP A 367 -9.43 4.30 7.57
N TYR A 368 -8.96 5.24 6.75
CA TYR A 368 -9.21 6.67 6.98
C TYR A 368 -10.72 6.96 6.94
N ASP A 369 -11.42 6.50 5.89
CA ASP A 369 -12.84 6.76 5.67
C ASP A 369 -13.76 6.12 6.72
N THR A 370 -13.41 4.93 7.20
CA THR A 370 -14.28 4.15 8.09
C THR A 370 -13.93 4.32 9.57
N VAL A 371 -12.68 4.67 9.90
CA VAL A 371 -12.20 4.72 11.30
C VAL A 371 -11.72 6.11 11.70
N ALA A 372 -10.85 6.74 10.92
CA ALA A 372 -10.22 8.00 11.34
C ALA A 372 -11.18 9.18 11.19
N SER A 373 -11.78 9.34 10.00
CA SER A 373 -12.68 10.45 9.68
C SER A 373 -13.96 10.40 10.52
N THR A 374 -14.46 9.21 10.85
CA THR A 374 -15.68 9.01 11.66
C THR A 374 -15.55 9.44 13.12
N ARG A 375 -14.35 9.89 13.55
CA ARG A 375 -14.10 10.47 14.88
C ARG A 375 -13.94 11.99 14.86
N LEU A 376 -13.94 12.58 13.67
CA LEU A 376 -13.85 14.02 13.50
C LEU A 376 -15.25 14.64 13.63
N HIS A 377 -15.32 15.79 14.29
CA HIS A 377 -16.47 16.67 14.36
C HIS A 377 -16.18 17.96 13.57
N ASN A 378 -17.17 18.84 13.46
CA ASN A 378 -17.09 20.05 12.62
C ASN A 378 -15.89 20.96 12.95
N ASP A 379 -15.44 20.94 14.21
CA ASP A 379 -14.32 21.76 14.67
C ASP A 379 -12.96 21.05 14.65
N SER A 380 -12.94 19.75 14.32
CA SER A 380 -11.72 18.95 14.29
C SER A 380 -10.72 19.47 13.27
N GLN A 381 -9.45 19.30 13.60
CA GLN A 381 -8.32 19.66 12.75
C GLN A 381 -7.61 18.41 12.26
N GLN A 382 -7.07 18.49 11.05
CA GLN A 382 -6.40 17.39 10.38
C GLN A 382 -5.05 17.85 9.83
N LEU A 383 -3.99 17.14 10.22
CA LEU A 383 -2.64 17.34 9.73
C LEU A 383 -2.15 16.06 9.06
N LEU A 384 -1.94 16.10 7.75
CA LEU A 384 -1.24 15.04 7.02
C LEU A 384 0.19 15.49 6.73
N VAL A 385 1.18 14.84 7.35
CA VAL A 385 2.60 15.15 7.18
C VAL A 385 3.35 13.91 6.73
N PHE A 386 3.96 13.94 5.54
CA PHE A 386 4.67 12.76 5.05
C PHE A 386 5.55 13.09 3.85
N THR A 387 6.21 12.05 3.32
CA THR A 387 6.96 12.15 2.07
C THR A 387 6.17 11.47 0.96
N ARG A 388 5.97 12.15 -0.17
CA ARG A 388 5.20 11.59 -1.29
C ARG A 388 5.92 10.39 -1.92
N TRP A 389 5.15 9.37 -2.28
CA TRP A 389 5.67 8.17 -2.96
C TRP A 389 4.88 7.81 -4.22
N HIS A 390 3.57 8.09 -4.24
CA HIS A 390 2.67 7.69 -5.30
C HIS A 390 1.61 8.78 -5.52
N MET A 391 1.11 8.93 -6.75
CA MET A 391 0.06 9.93 -7.02
C MET A 391 -1.22 9.63 -6.24
N GLU A 392 -1.66 8.38 -6.22
CA GLU A 392 -2.87 7.93 -5.51
C GLU A 392 -2.65 7.57 -4.03
N ASP A 393 -1.55 8.03 -3.41
CA ASP A 393 -1.44 7.94 -1.95
C ASP A 393 -2.58 8.74 -1.26
N LEU A 394 -2.75 8.57 0.05
CA LEU A 394 -3.89 9.18 0.76
C LEU A 394 -4.00 10.69 0.50
N ALA A 395 -2.86 11.40 0.42
CA ALA A 395 -2.87 12.81 0.06
C ALA A 395 -3.45 13.08 -1.32
N GLY A 396 -3.00 12.35 -2.34
CA GLY A 396 -3.50 12.55 -3.68
C GLY A 396 -4.99 12.29 -3.78
N ARG A 397 -5.49 11.25 -3.10
CA ARG A 397 -6.94 10.97 -3.01
C ARG A 397 -7.71 12.09 -2.31
N LEU A 398 -7.21 12.58 -1.17
CA LEU A 398 -7.87 13.67 -0.44
C LEU A 398 -7.84 14.98 -1.23
N LEU A 399 -6.75 15.27 -1.94
CA LEU A 399 -6.67 16.44 -2.82
C LEU A 399 -7.60 16.32 -4.03
N GLU A 400 -7.78 15.11 -4.57
CA GLU A 400 -8.72 14.86 -5.67
C GLU A 400 -10.18 14.99 -5.22
N GLN A 401 -10.51 14.50 -4.01
CA GLN A 401 -11.87 14.49 -3.48
C GLN A 401 -12.30 15.82 -2.84
N GLU A 402 -11.40 16.46 -2.09
CA GLU A 402 -11.71 17.63 -1.26
C GLU A 402 -11.05 18.92 -1.78
N GLY A 403 -10.14 18.82 -2.74
CA GLY A 403 -9.47 19.96 -3.36
C GLY A 403 -8.41 20.64 -2.48
N VAL A 404 -7.67 21.55 -3.10
CA VAL A 404 -6.75 22.48 -2.41
C VAL A 404 -7.56 23.64 -1.84
N TYR A 405 -7.15 24.12 -0.66
CA TYR A 405 -7.73 25.30 -0.03
C TYR A 405 -7.60 26.53 -0.94
N ASP A 406 -8.73 27.19 -1.17
CA ASP A 406 -8.82 28.52 -1.75
C ASP A 406 -9.79 29.35 -0.89
N PRO A 407 -9.44 30.56 -0.47
CA PRO A 407 -10.29 31.34 0.44
C PRO A 407 -11.68 31.68 -0.14
N ILE A 408 -11.85 31.63 -1.45
CA ILE A 408 -13.09 31.97 -2.16
C ILE A 408 -13.74 30.71 -2.72
N GLU A 409 -13.00 29.95 -3.53
CA GLU A 409 -13.55 28.83 -4.32
C GLU A 409 -13.65 27.52 -3.50
N ASN A 410 -12.76 27.33 -2.51
CA ASN A 410 -12.73 26.10 -1.71
C ASN A 410 -12.22 26.34 -0.28
N PRO A 411 -12.99 27.04 0.57
CA PRO A 411 -12.56 27.40 1.92
C PRO A 411 -12.44 26.19 2.87
N GLN A 412 -12.94 25.02 2.46
CA GLN A 412 -12.87 23.75 3.23
C GLN A 412 -11.83 22.76 2.69
N GLY A 413 -11.07 23.18 1.66
CA GLY A 413 -10.01 22.38 1.05
C GLY A 413 -8.77 22.24 1.93
N TRP A 414 -7.81 21.45 1.46
CA TRP A 414 -6.53 21.25 2.15
C TRP A 414 -5.54 22.37 1.85
N LEU A 415 -5.02 23.02 2.88
CA LEU A 415 -3.85 23.89 2.71
C LEU A 415 -2.62 23.01 2.46
N LEU A 416 -2.15 22.99 1.22
CA LEU A 416 -0.99 22.20 0.80
C LEU A 416 0.29 23.03 0.88
N VAL A 417 1.24 22.60 1.71
CA VAL A 417 2.59 23.17 1.82
C VAL A 417 3.62 22.12 1.45
N SER A 418 4.40 22.39 0.41
CA SER A 418 5.35 21.42 -0.15
C SER A 418 6.76 22.01 -0.19
N PHE A 419 7.70 21.37 0.49
CA PHE A 419 9.11 21.74 0.50
C PHE A 419 9.93 20.76 -0.36
N PRO A 420 10.26 21.07 -1.62
CA PRO A 420 11.12 20.21 -2.43
C PRO A 420 12.58 20.27 -1.96
N ALA A 421 13.32 19.17 -2.07
CA ALA A 421 14.72 19.09 -1.63
C ALA A 421 15.62 20.07 -2.41
N ILE A 422 15.38 20.22 -3.71
CA ILE A 422 15.97 21.25 -4.56
C ILE A 422 14.82 22.16 -5.02
N GLN A 423 14.96 23.48 -4.84
CA GLN A 423 13.92 24.41 -5.31
C GLN A 423 13.73 24.26 -6.83
N ASN A 424 12.49 24.08 -7.25
CA ASN A 424 12.10 23.89 -8.66
C ASN A 424 10.92 24.79 -9.06
N ARG A 425 10.65 25.82 -8.26
CA ARG A 425 9.61 26.82 -8.48
C ARG A 425 10.20 28.22 -8.21
N PRO A 426 9.57 29.27 -8.73
CA PRO A 426 9.89 30.63 -8.34
C PRO A 426 9.79 30.83 -6.81
N PRO A 427 10.64 31.68 -6.21
CA PRO A 427 10.56 32.01 -4.79
C PRO A 427 9.16 32.44 -4.37
N SER A 428 8.74 31.96 -3.20
CA SER A 428 7.45 32.31 -2.58
C SER A 428 7.66 32.71 -1.12
N GLU A 429 6.63 33.26 -0.48
CA GLU A 429 6.69 33.57 0.96
C GLU A 429 6.99 32.33 1.82
N GLN A 430 6.45 31.17 1.42
CA GLN A 430 6.66 29.90 2.13
C GLN A 430 8.04 29.30 1.88
N ASP A 431 8.61 29.54 0.70
CA ASP A 431 9.91 29.04 0.29
C ASP A 431 10.65 30.09 -0.57
N PRO A 432 11.44 30.98 0.06
CA PRO A 432 12.07 32.13 -0.61
C PRO A 432 13.36 31.76 -1.36
N ARG A 433 13.75 30.48 -1.35
CA ARG A 433 14.94 29.99 -2.06
C ARG A 433 14.84 30.25 -3.55
N VAL A 434 15.97 30.52 -4.21
CA VAL A 434 16.01 30.58 -5.68
C VAL A 434 16.07 29.18 -6.27
N GLU A 435 15.63 29.03 -7.53
CA GLU A 435 15.65 27.75 -8.23
C GLU A 435 17.06 27.12 -8.23
N GLY A 436 17.12 25.82 -7.92
CA GLY A 436 18.35 25.06 -7.79
C GLY A 436 18.95 25.01 -6.38
N GLU A 437 18.48 25.82 -5.42
CA GLU A 437 19.02 25.79 -4.06
C GLU A 437 18.51 24.57 -3.24
N PRO A 438 19.40 23.90 -2.48
CA PRO A 438 19.00 22.81 -1.59
C PRO A 438 18.23 23.32 -0.36
N LEU A 439 17.32 22.50 0.17
CA LEU A 439 16.42 22.87 1.28
C LEU A 439 17.16 22.98 2.60
N TRP A 440 18.15 22.11 2.81
CA TRP A 440 18.97 22.08 4.01
C TRP A 440 20.43 21.75 3.66
N PRO A 441 21.18 22.71 3.06
CA PRO A 441 22.53 22.47 2.54
C PRO A 441 23.49 21.88 3.58
N GLU A 442 23.37 22.28 4.85
CA GLU A 442 24.24 21.82 5.94
C GLU A 442 24.07 20.33 6.27
N ARG A 443 22.93 19.71 5.92
CA ARG A 443 22.68 18.26 6.11
C ARG A 443 22.62 17.48 4.81
N HIS A 444 22.12 18.11 3.75
CA HIS A 444 21.94 17.53 2.43
C HIS A 444 22.43 18.53 1.39
N SER A 445 23.73 18.48 1.09
CA SER A 445 24.35 19.34 0.09
C SER A 445 23.75 19.11 -1.29
N LEU A 446 23.84 20.13 -2.15
CA LEU A 446 23.39 20.03 -3.54
C LEU A 446 24.06 18.87 -4.28
N GLU A 447 25.38 18.71 -4.11
CA GLU A 447 26.16 17.60 -4.69
C GLU A 447 25.57 16.23 -4.32
N LYS A 448 25.30 15.99 -3.02
CA LYS A 448 24.69 14.76 -2.54
C LYS A 448 23.29 14.54 -3.13
N LEU A 449 22.48 15.60 -3.23
CA LEU A 449 21.14 15.51 -3.81
C LEU A 449 21.20 15.18 -5.31
N LEU A 450 22.16 15.76 -6.05
CA LEU A 450 22.39 15.47 -7.46
C LEU A 450 22.90 14.04 -7.67
N GLU A 451 23.76 13.51 -6.79
CA GLU A 451 24.16 12.10 -6.82
C GLU A 451 22.96 11.15 -6.64
N ILE A 452 22.08 11.45 -5.68
CA ILE A 452 20.86 10.66 -5.44
C ILE A 452 19.94 10.74 -6.67
N LYS A 453 19.77 11.94 -7.24
CA LYS A 453 19.01 12.15 -8.47
C LYS A 453 19.57 11.32 -9.63
N GLY A 454 20.90 11.28 -9.79
CA GLY A 454 21.56 10.49 -10.84
C GLY A 454 21.37 8.98 -10.68
N ARG A 455 21.30 8.46 -9.44
CA ARG A 455 21.09 7.02 -9.18
C ARG A 455 19.66 6.56 -9.44
N SER A 456 18.67 7.38 -9.09
CA SER A 456 17.25 7.00 -9.20
C SER A 456 16.36 8.24 -9.43
N PRO A 457 16.28 8.75 -10.67
CA PRO A 457 15.54 9.97 -10.98
C PRO A 457 14.06 9.91 -10.52
N THR A 458 13.36 8.82 -10.80
CA THR A 458 11.93 8.65 -10.45
C THR A 458 11.70 8.65 -8.94
N VAL A 459 12.58 7.98 -8.19
CA VAL A 459 12.55 7.99 -6.72
C VAL A 459 12.90 9.38 -6.19
N PHE A 460 13.83 10.09 -6.85
CA PHE A 460 14.19 11.45 -6.47
C PHE A 460 13.02 12.42 -6.66
N GLU A 461 12.35 12.38 -7.81
CA GLU A 461 11.20 13.25 -8.09
C GLU A 461 10.06 13.02 -7.07
N SER A 462 9.77 11.76 -6.75
CA SER A 462 8.74 11.43 -5.76
C SER A 462 9.16 11.83 -4.35
N LEU A 463 10.27 11.26 -3.86
CA LEU A 463 10.66 11.31 -2.45
C LEU A 463 11.33 12.63 -2.04
N TYR A 464 12.07 13.25 -2.94
CA TYR A 464 12.83 14.47 -2.66
C TYR A 464 12.15 15.70 -3.25
N GLN A 465 11.60 15.64 -4.46
CA GLN A 465 10.88 16.79 -5.03
C GLN A 465 9.39 16.87 -4.62
N GLN A 466 8.88 15.87 -3.88
CA GLN A 466 7.47 15.75 -3.49
C GLN A 466 6.51 15.69 -4.69
N ASN A 467 7.00 15.19 -5.82
CA ASN A 467 6.31 15.19 -7.10
C ASN A 467 6.23 13.75 -7.64
N PRO A 468 5.36 12.90 -7.07
CA PRO A 468 5.19 11.54 -7.55
C PRO A 468 4.63 11.59 -8.98
N GLN A 469 5.34 10.97 -9.90
CA GLN A 469 4.92 10.84 -11.29
C GLN A 469 4.20 9.49 -11.48
N PRO A 470 3.34 9.35 -12.51
CA PRO A 470 2.75 8.06 -12.87
C PRO A 470 3.87 7.02 -13.05
N SER A 471 3.73 5.84 -12.44
CA SER A 471 4.83 4.87 -12.28
C SER A 471 5.57 4.52 -13.57
N GLN A 472 6.86 4.79 -13.59
CA GLN A 472 7.87 3.89 -14.17
C GLN A 472 8.18 2.70 -13.21
N GLY A 473 7.16 2.08 -12.65
CA GLY A 473 7.25 0.94 -11.71
C GLY A 473 6.45 -0.30 -12.14
N LEU A 474 5.52 -0.09 -13.07
CA LEU A 474 4.87 -1.17 -13.81
C LEU A 474 5.86 -1.74 -14.82
N MET A 475 5.73 -3.04 -15.10
CA MET A 475 6.52 -3.68 -16.14
C MET A 475 6.14 -3.15 -17.53
N TYR A 476 4.84 -2.92 -17.72
CA TYR A 476 4.28 -2.50 -18.99
C TYR A 476 3.64 -1.11 -18.86
N GLU A 477 3.86 -0.30 -19.88
CA GLU A 477 3.14 0.95 -20.10
C GLU A 477 1.83 0.64 -20.87
N GLU A 478 1.13 1.67 -21.36
CA GLU A 478 -0.04 1.45 -22.23
C GLU A 478 0.35 0.74 -23.53
N PHE A 479 -0.42 -0.29 -23.91
CA PHE A 479 -0.18 -1.02 -25.15
C PHE A 479 -0.71 -0.25 -26.36
N ASN A 480 0.00 -0.37 -27.48
CA ASN A 480 -0.49 0.15 -28.75
C ASN A 480 -1.81 -0.53 -29.11
N CYS A 481 -2.82 0.27 -29.48
CA CYS A 481 -4.12 -0.24 -29.85
C CYS A 481 -4.35 -0.20 -31.37
N TYR A 482 -5.17 -1.11 -31.89
CA TYR A 482 -5.57 -1.14 -33.31
C TYR A 482 -7.09 -1.01 -33.49
N THR A 483 -7.48 -0.43 -34.64
CA THR A 483 -8.85 -0.44 -35.17
C THR A 483 -9.02 -1.51 -36.24
N ASP A 484 -7.99 -1.70 -37.07
CA ASP A 484 -8.00 -2.57 -38.23
C ASP A 484 -6.94 -3.66 -38.11
N LEU A 485 -7.27 -4.86 -38.59
CA LEU A 485 -6.35 -5.99 -38.62
C LEU A 485 -5.43 -5.94 -39.85
N PRO A 486 -4.20 -6.48 -39.74
CA PRO A 486 -3.26 -6.54 -40.86
C PRO A 486 -3.80 -7.41 -42.00
N SER A 487 -3.53 -7.00 -43.25
CA SER A 487 -3.99 -7.72 -44.45
C SER A 487 -3.19 -9.01 -44.73
N ARG A 488 -1.94 -9.08 -44.26
CA ARG A 488 -1.08 -10.27 -44.35
C ARG A 488 -0.66 -10.69 -42.96
N SER A 489 -1.26 -11.77 -42.47
CA SER A 489 -0.98 -12.31 -41.14
C SER A 489 -1.30 -13.79 -41.06
N TYR A 490 -0.74 -14.46 -40.07
CA TYR A 490 -1.10 -15.83 -39.70
C TYR A 490 -1.98 -15.83 -38.45
N SER A 491 -2.94 -16.72 -38.39
CA SER A 491 -3.75 -16.90 -37.17
C SER A 491 -3.01 -17.84 -36.21
N VAL A 492 -2.60 -17.33 -35.06
CA VAL A 492 -1.77 -18.06 -34.10
C VAL A 492 -2.41 -18.02 -32.71
N ALA A 493 -2.22 -19.08 -31.95
CA ALA A 493 -2.57 -19.14 -30.53
C ALA A 493 -1.34 -19.49 -29.68
N TYR A 494 -1.25 -18.88 -28.51
CA TYR A 494 -0.34 -19.28 -27.44
C TYR A 494 -1.15 -19.68 -26.22
N ILE A 495 -0.89 -20.85 -25.64
CA ILE A 495 -1.62 -21.37 -24.49
C ILE A 495 -0.62 -21.70 -23.38
N ASP A 496 -0.74 -20.98 -22.27
CA ASP A 496 -0.13 -21.31 -20.98
C ASP A 496 -1.15 -22.07 -20.14
N ALA A 497 -0.88 -23.35 -19.89
CA ALA A 497 -1.79 -24.23 -19.16
C ALA A 497 -1.55 -24.08 -17.65
N ALA A 498 -2.63 -24.00 -16.87
CA ALA A 498 -2.53 -23.96 -15.41
C ALA A 498 -2.10 -25.33 -14.88
N ASP A 499 -0.99 -25.38 -14.14
CA ASP A 499 -0.48 -26.60 -13.49
C ASP A 499 -1.15 -26.90 -12.14
N SER A 500 -1.67 -25.86 -11.49
CA SER A 500 -2.29 -25.93 -10.17
C SER A 500 -3.60 -25.13 -10.15
N GLY A 501 -4.57 -25.51 -9.31
CA GLY A 501 -5.83 -24.77 -9.17
C GLY A 501 -5.68 -23.33 -8.65
N ALA A 502 -4.47 -22.88 -8.36
CA ALA A 502 -4.16 -21.51 -7.97
C ALA A 502 -3.84 -20.59 -9.18
N ASP A 503 -3.30 -21.14 -10.27
CA ASP A 503 -2.81 -20.40 -11.44
C ASP A 503 -3.93 -20.19 -12.46
N TYR A 504 -3.83 -19.11 -13.25
CA TYR A 504 -4.76 -18.90 -14.36
C TYR A 504 -4.26 -19.61 -15.61
N LEU A 505 -5.16 -20.34 -16.29
CA LEU A 505 -4.93 -20.68 -17.69
C LEU A 505 -5.01 -19.40 -18.51
N CYS A 506 -3.98 -19.15 -19.32
CA CYS A 506 -3.91 -17.98 -20.18
C CYS A 506 -3.70 -18.40 -21.64
N ALA A 507 -4.76 -18.29 -22.45
CA ALA A 507 -4.70 -18.51 -23.88
C ALA A 507 -4.90 -17.21 -24.66
N LEU A 508 -3.94 -16.90 -25.52
CA LEU A 508 -3.91 -15.72 -26.37
C LEU A 508 -4.18 -16.13 -27.82
N PHE A 509 -5.17 -15.49 -28.45
CA PHE A 509 -5.45 -15.64 -29.88
C PHE A 509 -5.06 -14.35 -30.58
N TYR A 510 -4.25 -14.44 -31.65
CA TYR A 510 -3.72 -13.26 -32.32
C TYR A 510 -3.43 -13.47 -33.80
N LYS A 511 -3.38 -12.36 -34.53
CA LYS A 511 -2.84 -12.30 -35.88
C LYS A 511 -1.36 -11.93 -35.83
N GLU A 512 -0.50 -12.84 -36.24
CA GLU A 512 0.95 -12.61 -36.34
C GLU A 512 1.27 -11.98 -37.71
N ALA A 513 1.63 -10.70 -37.71
CA ALA A 513 2.07 -9.96 -38.90
C ALA A 513 3.59 -9.69 -38.86
N GLU A 514 4.14 -8.90 -39.78
CA GLU A 514 5.57 -8.56 -39.77
C GLU A 514 5.94 -7.60 -38.63
N ASP A 515 5.03 -6.69 -38.28
CA ASP A 515 5.25 -5.57 -37.37
C ASP A 515 4.77 -5.84 -35.92
N GLY A 516 3.93 -6.85 -35.71
CA GLY A 516 3.37 -7.13 -34.39
C GLY A 516 2.40 -8.31 -34.32
N ASN A 517 2.02 -8.67 -33.10
CA ASN A 517 0.98 -9.65 -32.78
C ASN A 517 -0.27 -8.85 -32.39
N TYR A 518 -1.31 -8.97 -33.20
CA TYR A 518 -2.58 -8.27 -32.99
C TYR A 518 -3.50 -9.20 -32.21
N ILE A 519 -3.65 -8.95 -30.90
CA ILE A 519 -4.49 -9.75 -30.02
C ILE A 519 -5.94 -9.63 -30.46
N THR A 520 -6.57 -10.74 -30.81
CA THR A 520 -7.98 -10.79 -31.23
C THR A 520 -8.89 -11.26 -30.11
N ASP A 521 -8.38 -12.13 -29.23
CA ASP A 521 -9.13 -12.71 -28.11
C ASP A 521 -8.21 -13.26 -27.01
N VAL A 522 -8.73 -13.32 -25.78
CA VAL A 522 -8.00 -13.83 -24.61
C VAL A 522 -8.93 -14.68 -23.75
N LEU A 523 -8.54 -15.93 -23.47
CA LEU A 523 -9.16 -16.76 -22.44
C LEU A 523 -8.26 -16.74 -21.19
N TYR A 524 -8.76 -16.15 -20.11
CA TYR A 524 -8.04 -16.02 -18.85
C TYR A 524 -8.92 -16.48 -17.67
N THR A 525 -8.74 -17.73 -17.22
CA THR A 525 -9.65 -18.37 -16.25
C THR A 525 -8.95 -19.36 -15.31
N LYS A 526 -9.61 -19.70 -14.18
CA LYS A 526 -9.22 -20.79 -13.25
C LYS A 526 -10.14 -22.01 -13.37
N ASP A 527 -10.95 -22.06 -14.43
CA ASP A 527 -11.84 -23.19 -14.65
C ASP A 527 -11.04 -24.48 -14.86
N PRO A 528 -11.59 -25.65 -14.45
CA PRO A 528 -10.89 -26.92 -14.54
C PRO A 528 -10.61 -27.32 -16.00
N MET A 529 -9.61 -28.19 -16.19
CA MET A 529 -9.08 -28.57 -17.50
C MET A 529 -10.16 -29.12 -18.46
N GLU A 530 -11.15 -29.86 -17.96
CA GLU A 530 -12.21 -30.43 -18.80
C GLU A 530 -13.08 -29.35 -19.47
N VAL A 531 -13.28 -28.22 -18.77
CA VAL A 531 -14.04 -27.06 -19.26
C VAL A 531 -13.18 -26.25 -20.23
N THR A 532 -11.91 -26.03 -19.88
CA THR A 532 -11.01 -25.22 -20.71
C THR A 532 -10.63 -25.94 -22.01
N GLU A 533 -10.42 -27.26 -22.02
CA GLU A 533 -10.17 -28.06 -23.24
C GLU A 533 -11.31 -27.90 -24.26
N THR A 534 -12.56 -27.95 -23.78
CA THR A 534 -13.75 -27.80 -24.62
C THR A 534 -13.83 -26.39 -25.19
N THR A 535 -13.61 -25.38 -24.34
CA THR A 535 -13.65 -23.96 -24.73
C THR A 535 -12.55 -23.62 -25.74
N LEU A 536 -11.33 -24.08 -25.49
CA LEU A 536 -10.18 -23.87 -26.37
C LEU A 536 -10.38 -24.53 -27.73
N THR A 537 -10.93 -25.75 -27.78
CA THR A 537 -11.25 -26.43 -29.04
C THR A 537 -12.16 -25.57 -29.91
N TYR A 538 -13.22 -25.01 -29.32
CA TYR A 538 -14.13 -24.10 -30.02
C TYR A 538 -13.41 -22.82 -30.48
N MET A 539 -12.65 -22.17 -29.60
CA MET A 539 -11.95 -20.93 -29.94
C MET A 539 -10.88 -21.12 -31.03
N LEU A 540 -10.13 -22.23 -31.03
CA LEU A 540 -9.17 -22.57 -32.08
C LEU A 540 -9.82 -22.66 -33.46
N GLN A 541 -11.03 -23.23 -33.53
CA GLN A 541 -11.81 -23.30 -34.75
C GLN A 541 -12.39 -21.93 -35.14
N GLN A 542 -12.99 -21.19 -34.19
CA GLN A 542 -13.57 -19.87 -34.47
C GLN A 542 -12.54 -18.87 -35.00
N HIS A 543 -11.35 -18.84 -34.40
CA HIS A 543 -10.27 -17.94 -34.80
C HIS A 543 -9.46 -18.47 -35.99
N GLN A 544 -9.83 -19.64 -36.54
CA GLN A 544 -9.16 -20.31 -37.68
C GLN A 544 -7.65 -20.42 -37.44
N VAL A 545 -7.26 -20.92 -36.27
CA VAL A 545 -5.86 -20.94 -35.84
C VAL A 545 -5.06 -21.93 -36.69
N GLU A 546 -3.96 -21.46 -37.28
CA GLU A 546 -3.05 -22.26 -38.10
C GLU A 546 -1.94 -22.89 -37.25
N ARG A 547 -1.48 -22.17 -36.23
CA ARG A 547 -0.42 -22.60 -35.30
C ARG A 547 -0.84 -22.39 -33.86
N CYS A 548 -0.80 -23.44 -33.06
CA CYS A 548 -1.08 -23.40 -31.64
C CYS A 548 0.17 -23.79 -30.87
N HIS A 549 0.79 -22.83 -30.21
CA HIS A 549 1.90 -23.05 -29.30
C HIS A 549 1.34 -23.34 -27.91
N ILE A 550 1.76 -24.45 -27.30
CA ILE A 550 1.27 -24.86 -25.99
C ILE A 550 2.47 -25.11 -25.09
N GLU A 551 2.53 -24.36 -24.00
CA GLU A 551 3.47 -24.60 -22.92
C GLU A 551 2.98 -25.80 -22.11
N SER A 552 3.80 -26.85 -22.07
CA SER A 552 3.50 -28.09 -21.36
C SER A 552 4.45 -28.19 -20.18
N ASN A 553 3.94 -28.37 -18.96
CA ASN A 553 4.76 -28.67 -17.78
C ASN A 553 4.42 -30.10 -17.30
N ASN A 554 4.72 -30.47 -16.04
CA ASN A 554 4.43 -31.81 -15.53
C ASN A 554 2.91 -32.11 -15.53
N GLY A 555 2.45 -32.82 -16.56
CA GLY A 555 1.03 -33.14 -16.80
C GLY A 555 0.48 -32.59 -18.12
N GLY A 556 1.16 -31.61 -18.72
CA GLY A 556 0.71 -30.89 -19.92
C GLY A 556 0.67 -31.74 -21.21
N ASN A 557 1.42 -32.84 -21.28
CA ASN A 557 1.40 -33.73 -22.45
C ASN A 557 0.03 -34.39 -22.67
N LEU A 558 -0.71 -34.66 -21.58
CA LEU A 558 -2.07 -35.18 -21.67
C LEU A 558 -3.02 -34.09 -22.18
N PHE A 559 -2.90 -32.87 -21.65
CA PHE A 559 -3.70 -31.72 -22.07
C PHE A 559 -3.51 -31.42 -23.57
N VAL A 560 -2.26 -31.40 -24.06
CA VAL A 560 -1.96 -31.22 -25.48
C VAL A 560 -2.60 -32.32 -26.33
N SER A 561 -2.44 -33.58 -25.92
CA SER A 561 -2.97 -34.73 -26.65
C SER A 561 -4.50 -34.69 -26.72
N ASN A 562 -5.16 -34.38 -25.61
CA ASN A 562 -6.61 -34.25 -25.53
C ASN A 562 -7.12 -33.11 -26.41
N LEU A 563 -6.50 -31.93 -26.34
CA LEU A 563 -6.89 -30.76 -27.12
C LEU A 563 -6.73 -31.01 -28.62
N GLN A 564 -5.64 -31.67 -29.02
CA GLN A 564 -5.39 -32.08 -30.40
C GLN A 564 -6.43 -33.09 -30.89
N GLN A 565 -6.70 -34.13 -30.11
CA GLN A 565 -7.71 -35.15 -30.42
C GLN A 565 -9.10 -34.53 -30.59
N ARG A 566 -9.54 -33.70 -29.63
CA ARG A 566 -10.84 -33.01 -29.69
C ARG A 566 -10.97 -32.05 -30.88
N SER A 567 -9.89 -31.33 -31.20
CA SER A 567 -9.86 -30.46 -32.39
C SER A 567 -10.02 -31.26 -33.68
N TRP A 568 -9.42 -32.44 -33.74
CA TRP A 568 -9.57 -33.35 -34.86
C TRP A 568 -10.97 -33.95 -34.98
N ASP A 569 -11.57 -34.34 -33.86
CA ASP A 569 -12.92 -34.91 -33.83
C ASP A 569 -14.00 -33.87 -34.22
N THR A 570 -13.75 -32.60 -33.91
CA THR A 570 -14.59 -31.46 -34.35
C THR A 570 -14.31 -30.99 -35.78
N GLY A 571 -13.39 -31.66 -36.49
CA GLY A 571 -13.09 -31.40 -37.90
C GLY A 571 -12.04 -30.33 -38.16
N ASN A 572 -11.41 -29.76 -37.12
CA ASN A 572 -10.32 -28.80 -37.29
C ASN A 572 -9.01 -29.52 -37.69
N ARG A 573 -8.72 -29.53 -38.99
CA ARG A 573 -7.46 -30.03 -39.56
C ARG A 573 -6.46 -28.92 -39.88
N LEU A 574 -6.83 -27.65 -39.64
CA LEU A 574 -6.00 -26.49 -39.95
C LEU A 574 -4.90 -26.30 -38.91
N THR A 575 -5.26 -26.43 -37.63
CA THR A 575 -4.36 -26.13 -36.52
C THR A 575 -3.22 -27.14 -36.40
N ARG A 576 -1.99 -26.65 -36.42
CA ARG A 576 -0.79 -27.40 -36.06
C ARG A 576 -0.45 -27.14 -34.59
N PHE A 577 -0.39 -28.21 -33.81
CA PHE A 577 -0.08 -28.16 -32.38
C PHE A 577 1.43 -28.29 -32.18
N ASN A 578 2.01 -27.28 -31.54
CA ASN A 578 3.44 -27.14 -31.31
C ASN A 578 3.71 -27.10 -29.80
N PRO A 579 3.73 -28.26 -29.12
CA PRO A 579 4.06 -28.32 -27.70
C PRO A 579 5.54 -27.99 -27.48
N PHE A 580 5.84 -27.27 -26.40
CA PHE A 580 7.20 -27.02 -25.97
C PHE A 580 7.28 -26.94 -24.43
N HIS A 581 8.49 -27.12 -23.91
CA HIS A 581 8.79 -27.06 -22.49
C HIS A 581 9.72 -25.87 -22.22
N GLN A 582 9.38 -25.04 -21.24
CA GLN A 582 10.25 -23.96 -20.80
C GLN A 582 10.88 -24.29 -19.45
N ASN A 583 12.22 -24.30 -19.41
CA ASN A 583 12.99 -24.63 -18.20
C ASN A 583 13.61 -23.38 -17.54
N GLN A 584 13.40 -22.20 -18.10
CA GLN A 584 13.97 -20.95 -17.59
C GLN A 584 13.09 -20.30 -16.52
N ASN A 585 13.71 -19.45 -15.70
CA ASN A 585 13.01 -18.71 -14.66
C ASN A 585 11.99 -17.71 -15.27
N LYS A 586 10.69 -17.91 -14.95
CA LYS A 586 9.54 -17.12 -15.43
C LYS A 586 9.75 -15.61 -15.26
N THR A 587 10.12 -15.17 -14.05
CA THR A 587 10.37 -13.74 -13.76
C THR A 587 11.50 -13.15 -14.61
N ALA A 588 12.58 -13.90 -14.83
CA ALA A 588 13.71 -13.43 -15.64
C ALA A 588 13.34 -13.30 -17.12
N ARG A 589 12.54 -14.23 -17.66
CA ARG A 589 12.02 -14.19 -19.04
C ARG A 589 11.13 -12.98 -19.27
N ILE A 590 10.13 -12.80 -18.41
CA ILE A 590 9.20 -11.66 -18.50
C ILE A 590 9.99 -10.35 -18.51
N PHE A 591 11.00 -10.23 -17.64
CA PHE A 591 11.89 -9.07 -17.63
C PHE A 591 12.68 -8.87 -18.91
N ALA A 592 13.34 -9.91 -19.41
CA ALA A 592 14.13 -9.84 -20.63
C ALA A 592 13.28 -9.49 -21.87
N ALA A 593 12.05 -10.00 -21.95
CA ALA A 593 11.17 -9.83 -23.10
C ALA A 593 10.26 -8.58 -23.03
N SER A 594 10.16 -7.93 -21.87
CA SER A 594 9.24 -6.81 -21.60
C SER A 594 9.21 -5.72 -22.68
N ALA A 595 10.38 -5.24 -23.11
CA ALA A 595 10.49 -4.22 -24.15
C ALA A 595 9.97 -4.70 -25.52
N SER A 596 10.21 -5.97 -25.86
CA SER A 596 9.71 -6.59 -27.10
C SER A 596 8.21 -6.79 -27.04
N VAL A 597 7.68 -7.23 -25.88
CA VAL A 597 6.24 -7.35 -25.62
C VAL A 597 5.55 -5.99 -25.80
N GLN A 598 6.05 -4.93 -25.17
CA GLN A 598 5.48 -3.58 -25.28
C GLN A 598 5.45 -3.07 -26.74
N LYS A 599 6.51 -3.39 -27.50
CA LYS A 599 6.65 -2.93 -28.88
C LYS A 599 5.75 -3.70 -29.86
N LEU A 600 5.75 -5.02 -29.75
CA LEU A 600 5.19 -5.94 -30.76
C LEU A 600 3.75 -6.36 -30.47
N ILE A 601 3.28 -6.30 -29.22
CA ILE A 601 1.88 -6.61 -28.93
C ILE A 601 1.00 -5.41 -29.26
N LYS A 602 -0.07 -5.65 -30.02
CA LYS A 602 -1.12 -4.69 -30.35
C LYS A 602 -2.45 -5.19 -29.79
N MET A 603 -3.10 -4.37 -28.97
CA MET A 603 -4.37 -4.69 -28.33
C MET A 603 -5.56 -4.09 -29.10
N PRO A 604 -6.79 -4.64 -29.02
CA PRO A 604 -7.96 -3.93 -29.53
C PRO A 604 -8.24 -2.70 -28.65
N LEU A 605 -8.83 -1.63 -29.21
CA LEU A 605 -9.09 -0.38 -28.47
C LEU A 605 -9.85 -0.56 -27.15
N ASP A 606 -10.74 -1.55 -27.08
CA ASP A 606 -11.60 -1.83 -25.93
C ASP A 606 -11.06 -2.96 -25.02
N TRP A 607 -9.81 -3.38 -25.20
CA TRP A 607 -9.26 -4.59 -24.57
C TRP A 607 -9.40 -4.64 -23.04
N LYS A 608 -9.29 -3.50 -22.34
CA LYS A 608 -9.47 -3.45 -20.87
C LYS A 608 -10.91 -3.77 -20.44
N LYS A 609 -11.90 -3.40 -21.26
CA LYS A 609 -13.30 -3.75 -21.04
C LYS A 609 -13.60 -5.18 -21.47
N ARG A 610 -12.96 -5.62 -22.57
CA ARG A 610 -13.15 -6.95 -23.15
C ARG A 610 -12.52 -8.05 -22.31
N PHE A 611 -11.36 -7.78 -21.70
CA PHE A 611 -10.57 -8.74 -20.92
C PHE A 611 -10.18 -8.18 -19.54
N PRO A 612 -11.14 -7.85 -18.65
CA PRO A 612 -10.87 -7.05 -17.45
C PRO A 612 -9.94 -7.73 -16.44
N LYS A 613 -10.03 -9.05 -16.25
CA LYS A 613 -9.14 -9.80 -15.34
C LYS A 613 -7.70 -9.82 -15.86
N PHE A 614 -7.55 -10.18 -17.14
CA PHE A 614 -6.25 -10.17 -17.83
C PHE A 614 -5.63 -8.76 -17.82
N ALA A 615 -6.42 -7.73 -18.13
CA ALA A 615 -5.94 -6.35 -18.14
C ALA A 615 -5.49 -5.88 -16.76
N ARG A 616 -6.22 -6.21 -15.70
CA ARG A 616 -5.83 -5.88 -14.32
C ARG A 616 -4.51 -6.56 -13.94
N ASP A 617 -4.36 -7.85 -14.21
CA ASP A 617 -3.18 -8.61 -13.76
C ASP A 617 -1.95 -8.25 -14.61
N LEU A 618 -2.13 -7.90 -15.88
CA LEU A 618 -1.08 -7.38 -16.75
C LEU A 618 -0.66 -5.94 -16.39
N THR A 619 -1.61 -5.02 -16.19
CA THR A 619 -1.31 -3.61 -15.88
C THR A 619 -0.90 -3.40 -14.43
N GLY A 620 -1.19 -4.35 -13.55
CA GLY A 620 -0.72 -4.35 -12.15
C GLY A 620 0.65 -5.00 -11.94
N TYR A 621 1.26 -5.58 -12.99
CA TYR A 621 2.52 -6.32 -12.85
C TYR A 621 3.70 -5.37 -12.61
N LEU A 622 4.44 -5.59 -11.52
CA LEU A 622 5.55 -4.75 -11.10
C LEU A 622 6.88 -5.23 -11.66
N ARG A 623 7.74 -4.29 -12.07
CA ARG A 623 9.09 -4.60 -12.59
C ARG A 623 10.02 -5.19 -11.52
N VAL A 624 9.81 -4.82 -10.24
CA VAL A 624 10.52 -5.32 -9.07
C VAL A 624 9.52 -5.49 -7.93
N GLY A 625 9.36 -6.71 -7.40
CA GLY A 625 8.44 -7.00 -6.31
C GLY A 625 7.87 -8.41 -6.38
N ALA A 626 7.07 -8.80 -5.39
CA ALA A 626 6.30 -10.03 -5.45
C ALA A 626 5.01 -9.77 -6.26
N ASN A 627 4.86 -10.45 -7.39
CA ASN A 627 3.66 -10.43 -8.20
C ASN A 627 2.81 -11.68 -7.85
N VAL A 628 1.52 -11.49 -7.55
CA VAL A 628 0.62 -12.58 -7.12
C VAL A 628 0.20 -13.46 -8.29
N HIS A 629 0.04 -12.86 -9.48
CA HIS A 629 -0.31 -13.52 -10.72
C HIS A 629 0.66 -13.05 -11.80
N ASP A 630 1.30 -13.98 -12.50
CA ASP A 630 2.28 -13.71 -13.55
C ASP A 630 1.94 -14.39 -14.90
N ASP A 631 0.80 -15.09 -14.96
CA ASP A 631 0.33 -15.85 -16.12
C ASP A 631 0.07 -14.96 -17.36
N ALA A 632 -0.55 -13.79 -17.16
CA ALA A 632 -0.79 -12.85 -18.26
C ALA A 632 0.53 -12.27 -18.86
N PRO A 633 1.47 -11.73 -18.06
CA PRO A 633 2.80 -11.33 -18.52
C PRO A 633 3.60 -12.47 -19.19
N ASP A 634 3.53 -13.68 -18.63
CA ASP A 634 4.31 -14.82 -19.15
C ASP A 634 3.73 -15.32 -20.47
N ALA A 635 2.41 -15.42 -20.60
CA ALA A 635 1.79 -15.80 -21.86
C ALA A 635 2.11 -14.80 -22.99
N LEU A 636 2.11 -13.49 -22.70
CA LEU A 636 2.55 -12.49 -23.69
C LEU A 636 4.03 -12.68 -24.04
N THR A 637 4.87 -12.94 -23.04
CA THR A 637 6.30 -13.22 -23.24
C THR A 637 6.51 -14.43 -24.14
N GLY A 638 5.85 -15.55 -23.84
CA GLY A 638 5.92 -16.76 -24.65
C GLY A 638 5.38 -16.57 -26.07
N SER A 639 4.33 -15.75 -26.26
CA SER A 639 3.82 -15.40 -27.60
C SER A 639 4.86 -14.68 -28.46
N ILE A 640 5.74 -13.89 -27.85
CA ILE A 640 6.83 -13.20 -28.54
C ILE A 640 8.00 -14.14 -28.80
N GLU A 641 8.36 -15.00 -27.84
CA GLU A 641 9.41 -16.01 -28.00
C GLU A 641 9.09 -17.03 -29.11
N CYS A 642 7.80 -17.32 -29.31
CA CYS A 642 7.34 -18.25 -30.35
C CYS A 642 7.19 -17.63 -31.75
N ARG A 643 7.39 -16.31 -31.91
CA ARG A 643 7.33 -15.68 -33.24
C ARG A 643 8.35 -16.29 -34.18
N GLN A 644 7.93 -16.61 -35.40
CA GLN A 644 8.88 -17.02 -36.43
C GLN A 644 9.58 -15.78 -37.02
N PRO A 645 10.88 -15.86 -37.32
CA PRO A 645 11.57 -14.79 -38.03
C PRO A 645 10.90 -14.58 -39.39
N PRO A 646 10.84 -13.33 -39.89
CA PRO A 646 10.28 -13.06 -41.21
C PRO A 646 11.01 -13.92 -42.25
N LYS A 647 10.24 -14.66 -43.06
CA LYS A 647 10.82 -15.40 -44.19
C LYS A 647 11.63 -14.40 -45.02
N ARG A 648 12.93 -14.63 -45.15
CA ARG A 648 13.74 -13.95 -46.17
C ARG A 648 13.21 -14.39 -47.53
N VAL A 649 12.28 -13.63 -48.09
CA VAL A 649 11.89 -13.78 -49.48
C VAL A 649 13.13 -13.47 -50.29
N SER A 650 13.62 -14.45 -51.06
CA SER A 650 14.78 -14.17 -51.89
C SER A 650 14.40 -13.10 -52.92
N VAL A 651 15.34 -12.22 -53.28
CA VAL A 651 15.09 -11.20 -54.32
C VAL A 651 14.61 -11.86 -55.63
N ALA A 652 14.98 -13.14 -55.87
CA ALA A 652 14.50 -13.92 -57.00
C ALA A 652 12.99 -14.25 -56.94
N GLU A 653 12.43 -14.48 -55.75
CA GLU A 653 10.98 -14.71 -55.55
C GLU A 653 10.17 -13.42 -55.65
N MET A 654 10.75 -12.26 -55.33
CA MET A 654 10.10 -10.95 -55.49
C MET A 654 9.95 -10.51 -56.95
N PHE A 655 10.83 -10.99 -57.85
CA PHE A 655 10.85 -10.59 -59.27
C PHE A 655 10.35 -11.67 -60.24
N GLY A 656 9.67 -12.72 -59.76
CA GLY A 656 8.85 -13.62 -60.58
C GLY A 656 9.51 -14.09 -61.89
N ARG A 657 10.72 -14.63 -61.85
CA ARG A 657 11.32 -15.31 -63.01
C ARG A 657 11.04 -16.81 -62.97
N ILE A 658 10.06 -17.23 -63.78
CA ILE A 658 10.13 -18.49 -64.53
C ILE A 658 10.97 -18.21 -65.78
#